data_AF-A0A9X1UTE5-F1
#
_entry.id   AF-A0A9X1UTE5-F1
#
_cell.length_a   1.000
_cell.length_b   1.000
_cell.length_c   1.000
_cell.angle_alpha   90.00
_cell.angle_beta   90.00
_cell.angle_gamma   90.00
#
_symmetry.space_group_name_H-M   'P 1'
#
loop_
_entity.id
_entity.type
_entity.pdbx_description
1 polymer ?
#
loop_
_entity_poly.entity_id
_entity_poly.type
_entity_poly.pdbx_seq_one_letter_code
_entity_poly.pdbx_strand_id
1 'polypeptide(L)'
;MQYPATHYLIQGVRGAGKTTLLTRLSYAVSGEESLNPWLIPILFNEEEYGIFSLFTFWLRIAEKLALHDANRYETLYTQLMQLSNEQENQAWALIRKTLIHHGQKIIVFIDNMAELFDGFSDNENAQLREVLSLHPEIRIVGGSSVILDAHFDGTAPFYQFFKLVNLKAISEAEMHELLRTLARHTSKEAIERIEEIITQHPERIEAVRRLTDGVPRTIVLLFQIIMEGAKDSSFTYLEETIDKTTPLYKHRMDDLTRQQQVIVNAIAMNWDAMNVKEIAEQTRLPSKTISAQLTVLQKRWMVDKVETNTKNHLYLLKERFFNIWYLMRYGTQRDKRRVLWLTKFLESWYGEKELSLKLVEALGTLLDKDAKSKDLLINALLASDKIDYDIRRDMAEKYRELARKPVVGFSNEQQKILRLEIEQIIKTKDDKNIYQFLQNHGDRLTLIDLVTYYHQLYELGSNYFKPQEFFLKISPIGYVEAVHLFTTIYARALVGYKQAVIDVFEANLKEFSEDVSVNTLLFFSLYLEFCLWDNQFERVKNIFDILDKQNIFTLIEGRTGIRSTSEVKEIFFESIILLLLAKKQYEMAYHLFYQFKLIQLLKPLYFATVYYLPDERHQEFLRMGYELHETLMEIFAVVEEYQIKYA
;
A
#
# COMPACT_ATOMS: atom_id res chain seq x y z
N MET A 1 -6.33 49.87 -1.01
CA MET A 1 -5.60 49.92 0.29
C MET A 1 -5.32 51.37 0.69
N GLN A 2 -6.16 52.02 1.50
CA GLN A 2 -5.86 53.39 1.98
C GLN A 2 -4.86 53.41 3.14
N TYR A 3 -4.71 52.29 3.85
CA TYR A 3 -3.78 52.08 4.96
C TYR A 3 -2.87 50.87 4.66
N PRO A 4 -1.69 50.76 5.31
CA PRO A 4 -0.82 49.59 5.21
C PRO A 4 -1.61 48.31 5.48
N ALA A 5 -1.48 47.33 4.58
CA ALA A 5 -2.23 46.09 4.64
C ALA A 5 -1.53 45.06 5.52
N THR A 6 -2.29 44.16 6.13
CA THR A 6 -1.71 43.03 6.88
C THR A 6 -0.89 42.13 5.94
N HIS A 7 0.36 41.89 6.32
CA HIS A 7 1.25 40.93 5.67
C HIS A 7 0.98 39.51 6.18
N TYR A 8 1.12 38.51 5.32
CA TYR A 8 0.77 37.13 5.63
C TYR A 8 1.99 36.22 5.53
N LEU A 9 2.02 35.22 6.39
CA LEU A 9 3.02 34.17 6.36
C LEU A 9 2.32 32.81 6.41
N ILE A 10 2.47 32.06 5.32
CA ILE A 10 1.91 30.73 5.13
C ILE A 10 2.97 29.71 5.59
N GLN A 11 2.69 29.04 6.70
CA GLN A 11 3.58 28.05 7.28
C GLN A 11 3.06 26.63 7.02
N GLY A 12 3.97 25.70 6.77
CA GLY A 12 3.63 24.29 6.64
C GLY A 12 4.82 23.47 6.21
N VAL A 13 4.70 22.15 6.35
CA VAL A 13 5.75 21.20 5.96
C VAL A 13 6.13 21.34 4.49
N ARG A 14 7.34 20.91 4.11
CA ARG A 14 7.70 20.84 2.68
C ARG A 14 6.79 19.88 1.94
N GLY A 15 6.24 20.31 0.82
CA GLY A 15 5.21 19.56 0.09
C GLY A 15 3.76 19.86 0.50
N ALA A 16 3.53 20.76 1.47
CA ALA A 16 2.19 21.22 1.89
C ALA A 16 1.42 22.05 0.85
N GLY A 17 2.02 22.37 -0.32
CA GLY A 17 1.37 23.19 -1.35
C GLY A 17 1.52 24.71 -1.14
N LYS A 18 2.50 25.17 -0.36
CA LYS A 18 2.77 26.60 -0.14
C LYS A 18 3.02 27.35 -1.46
N THR A 19 4.00 26.90 -2.25
CA THR A 19 4.32 27.42 -3.58
C THR A 19 3.10 27.44 -4.48
N THR A 20 2.34 26.33 -4.51
CA THR A 20 1.11 26.21 -5.29
C THR A 20 0.07 27.24 -4.88
N LEU A 21 -0.10 27.46 -3.57
CA LEU A 21 -1.04 28.44 -3.03
C LEU A 21 -0.61 29.88 -3.37
N LEU A 22 0.67 30.22 -3.19
CA LEU A 22 1.23 31.53 -3.57
C LEU A 22 1.01 31.82 -5.06
N THR A 23 1.32 30.84 -5.92
CA THR A 23 1.10 30.92 -7.37
C THR A 23 -0.39 31.06 -7.70
N ARG A 24 -1.28 30.30 -7.05
CA ARG A 24 -2.72 30.39 -7.27
C ARG A 24 -3.28 31.75 -6.86
N LEU A 25 -2.79 32.33 -5.76
CA LEU A 25 -3.14 33.67 -5.30
C LEU A 25 -2.68 34.73 -6.30
N SER A 26 -1.45 34.61 -6.83
CA SER A 26 -0.95 35.49 -7.89
C SER A 26 -1.89 35.49 -9.11
N TYR A 27 -2.25 34.30 -9.62
CA TYR A 27 -3.21 34.19 -10.73
C TYR A 27 -4.61 34.70 -10.37
N ALA A 28 -5.07 34.51 -9.13
CA ALA A 28 -6.36 35.05 -8.69
C ALA A 28 -6.38 36.58 -8.73
N VAL A 29 -5.30 37.23 -8.29
CA VAL A 29 -5.17 38.69 -8.34
C VAL A 29 -5.12 39.18 -9.79
N SER A 30 -4.35 38.53 -10.67
CA SER A 30 -4.28 38.90 -12.09
C SER A 30 -5.60 38.69 -12.83
N GLY A 31 -6.36 37.64 -12.49
CA GLY A 31 -7.60 37.30 -13.17
C GLY A 31 -8.83 38.10 -12.70
N GLU A 32 -8.75 38.74 -11.54
CA GLU A 32 -9.87 39.44 -10.91
C GLU A 32 -9.98 40.88 -11.44
N GLU A 33 -11.06 41.18 -12.17
CA GLU A 33 -11.27 42.49 -12.83
C GLU A 33 -11.26 43.66 -11.84
N SER A 34 -11.69 43.42 -10.60
CA SER A 34 -11.71 44.44 -9.55
C SER A 34 -10.33 44.74 -8.93
N LEU A 35 -9.34 43.88 -9.13
CA LEU A 35 -8.00 43.98 -8.52
C LEU A 35 -6.91 44.31 -9.54
N ASN A 36 -6.87 43.61 -10.67
CA ASN A 36 -5.81 43.73 -11.68
C ASN A 36 -5.48 45.18 -12.11
N PRO A 37 -6.46 46.11 -12.30
CA PRO A 37 -6.15 47.47 -12.74
C PRO A 37 -5.21 48.26 -11.82
N TRP A 38 -5.21 47.97 -10.52
CA TRP A 38 -4.46 48.74 -9.51
C TRP A 38 -3.52 47.90 -8.65
N LEU A 39 -3.64 46.56 -8.64
CA LEU A 39 -2.80 45.68 -7.83
C LEU A 39 -2.02 44.71 -8.72
N ILE A 40 -0.70 44.88 -8.74
CA ILE A 40 0.22 44.06 -9.52
C ILE A 40 0.74 42.92 -8.63
N PRO A 41 0.49 41.65 -9.00
CA PRO A 41 1.08 40.51 -8.31
C PRO A 41 2.51 40.27 -8.80
N ILE A 42 3.46 40.29 -7.88
CA ILE A 42 4.87 39.98 -8.14
C ILE A 42 5.18 38.61 -7.54
N LEU A 43 5.36 37.61 -8.40
CA LEU A 43 5.74 36.26 -8.00
C LEU A 43 7.25 36.05 -8.17
N PHE A 44 7.93 35.77 -7.06
CA PHE A 44 9.33 35.39 -7.05
C PHE A 44 9.51 33.93 -7.44
N ASN A 45 10.70 33.59 -7.93
CA ASN A 45 11.04 32.19 -8.19
C ASN A 45 11.24 31.44 -6.86
N GLU A 46 11.16 30.11 -6.88
CA GLU A 46 11.35 29.28 -5.67
C GLU A 46 12.78 29.43 -5.09
N GLU A 47 13.76 29.65 -5.97
CA GLU A 47 15.16 29.88 -5.60
C GLU A 47 15.64 31.22 -6.19
N GLU A 48 15.84 32.22 -5.34
CA GLU A 48 16.27 33.58 -5.71
C GLU A 48 17.70 33.86 -5.20
N TYR A 49 18.69 33.08 -5.67
CA TYR A 49 20.10 33.22 -5.24
C TYR A 49 20.72 34.61 -5.49
N GLY A 50 20.14 35.39 -6.40
CA GLY A 50 20.59 36.75 -6.69
C GLY A 50 20.17 37.79 -5.65
N ILE A 51 19.34 37.43 -4.68
CA ILE A 51 18.85 38.33 -3.63
C ILE A 51 19.62 38.03 -2.34
N PHE A 52 20.59 38.89 -2.02
CA PHE A 52 21.45 38.76 -0.85
C PHE A 52 21.50 40.05 0.00
N SER A 53 20.74 41.07 -0.40
CA SER A 53 20.65 42.37 0.26
C SER A 53 19.27 42.98 0.05
N LEU A 54 18.94 43.99 0.85
CA LEU A 54 17.67 44.71 0.68
C LEU A 54 17.62 45.44 -0.68
N PHE A 55 18.76 45.95 -1.16
CA PHE A 55 18.84 46.59 -2.47
C PHE A 55 18.54 45.61 -3.61
N THR A 56 19.17 44.43 -3.60
CA THR A 56 18.95 43.42 -4.64
C THR A 56 17.52 42.88 -4.62
N PHE A 57 16.86 42.86 -3.46
CA PHE A 57 15.43 42.59 -3.33
C PHE A 57 14.57 43.64 -4.06
N TRP A 58 14.84 44.94 -3.85
CA TRP A 58 14.14 46.02 -4.55
C TRP A 58 14.41 46.01 -6.06
N LEU A 59 15.65 45.73 -6.45
CA LEU A 59 16.04 45.62 -7.85
C LEU A 59 15.26 44.51 -8.56
N ARG A 60 15.11 43.33 -7.92
CA ARG A 60 14.30 42.23 -8.44
C ARG A 60 12.82 42.61 -8.58
N ILE A 61 12.27 43.38 -7.63
CA ILE A 61 10.90 43.91 -7.74
C ILE A 61 10.77 44.84 -8.96
N ALA A 62 11.72 45.76 -9.16
CA ALA A 62 11.69 46.66 -10.31
C ALA A 62 11.83 45.93 -11.65
N GLU A 63 12.67 44.89 -11.71
CA GLU A 63 12.79 44.02 -12.88
C GLU A 63 11.46 43.32 -13.19
N LYS A 64 10.81 42.71 -12.19
CA LYS A 64 9.51 42.03 -12.35
C LYS A 64 8.41 43.03 -12.75
N LEU A 65 8.47 44.28 -12.29
CA LEU A 65 7.57 45.35 -12.73
C LEU A 65 7.80 45.73 -14.19
N ALA A 66 9.06 45.85 -14.64
CA ALA A 66 9.41 46.10 -16.04
C ALA A 66 8.94 44.96 -16.96
N LEU A 67 9.08 43.71 -16.52
CA LEU A 67 8.55 42.55 -17.24
C LEU A 67 7.00 42.54 -17.31
N HIS A 68 6.33 43.08 -16.31
CA HIS A 68 4.86 43.18 -16.29
C HIS A 68 4.34 44.29 -17.24
N ASP A 69 4.96 45.47 -17.21
CA ASP A 69 4.62 46.58 -18.12
C ASP A 69 5.86 47.44 -18.40
N ALA A 70 6.55 47.11 -19.50
CA ALA A 70 7.77 47.79 -19.91
C ALA A 70 7.55 49.30 -20.14
N ASN A 71 6.38 49.70 -20.65
CA ASN A 71 6.09 51.11 -20.93
C ASN A 71 6.05 51.96 -19.66
N ARG A 72 5.65 51.37 -18.53
CA ARG A 72 5.55 52.08 -17.24
C ARG A 72 6.83 51.96 -16.41
N TYR A 73 7.53 50.83 -16.48
CA TYR A 73 8.53 50.47 -15.47
C TYR A 73 9.96 50.24 -15.99
N GLU A 74 10.19 50.18 -17.31
CA GLU A 74 11.54 49.96 -17.86
C GLU A 74 12.53 51.06 -17.43
N THR A 75 12.07 52.32 -17.44
CA THR A 75 12.88 53.46 -16.98
C THR A 75 13.21 53.36 -15.49
N LEU A 76 12.27 52.90 -14.65
CA LEU A 76 12.51 52.67 -13.22
C LEU A 76 13.60 51.61 -13.03
N TYR A 77 13.48 50.47 -13.71
CA TYR A 77 14.47 49.40 -13.60
C TYR A 77 15.87 49.85 -14.03
N THR A 78 15.97 50.55 -15.17
CA THR A 78 17.23 51.12 -15.67
C THR A 78 17.84 52.11 -14.68
N GLN A 79 17.03 52.97 -14.05
CA GLN A 79 17.48 53.90 -13.03
C GLN A 79 18.04 53.19 -11.80
N LEU A 80 17.37 52.13 -11.32
CA LEU A 80 17.85 51.37 -10.16
C LEU A 80 19.16 50.64 -10.45
N MET A 81 19.33 50.08 -11.65
CA MET A 81 20.58 49.44 -12.10
C MET A 81 21.79 50.40 -12.12
N GLN A 82 21.54 51.71 -12.24
CA GLN A 82 22.58 52.75 -12.31
C GLN A 82 22.87 53.41 -10.95
N LEU A 83 22.17 53.02 -9.88
CA LEU A 83 22.43 53.56 -8.56
C LEU A 83 23.82 53.13 -8.07
N SER A 84 24.55 54.09 -7.50
CA SER A 84 25.79 53.78 -6.77
C SER A 84 25.48 53.19 -5.39
N ASN A 85 26.44 52.50 -4.78
CA ASN A 85 26.28 51.86 -3.46
C ASN A 85 25.77 52.83 -2.38
N GLU A 86 26.19 54.11 -2.40
CA GLU A 86 25.75 55.14 -1.45
C GLU A 86 24.27 55.53 -1.62
N GLN A 87 23.70 55.26 -2.80
CA GLN A 87 22.33 55.63 -3.17
C GLN A 87 21.35 54.47 -3.08
N GLU A 88 21.79 53.24 -2.75
CA GLU A 88 20.94 52.04 -2.72
C GLU A 88 19.71 52.20 -1.80
N ASN A 89 19.84 52.92 -0.69
CA ASN A 89 18.74 53.22 0.24
C ASN A 89 17.58 54.01 -0.41
N GLN A 90 17.79 54.62 -1.59
CA GLN A 90 16.77 55.37 -2.33
C GLN A 90 15.90 54.47 -3.22
N ALA A 91 16.25 53.19 -3.39
CA ALA A 91 15.59 52.28 -4.33
C ALA A 91 14.07 52.18 -4.07
N TRP A 92 13.65 51.96 -2.82
CA TRP A 92 12.22 51.89 -2.48
C TRP A 92 11.50 53.22 -2.74
N ALA A 93 12.12 54.36 -2.44
CA ALA A 93 11.50 55.67 -2.67
C ALA A 93 11.20 55.90 -4.16
N LEU A 94 12.09 55.47 -5.05
CA LEU A 94 11.88 55.51 -6.50
C LEU A 94 10.75 54.58 -6.94
N ILE A 95 10.76 53.32 -6.48
CA ILE A 95 9.69 52.34 -6.77
C ILE A 95 8.33 52.90 -6.33
N ARG A 96 8.25 53.38 -5.08
CA ARG A 96 7.04 53.93 -4.50
C ARG A 96 6.53 55.14 -5.28
N LYS A 97 7.41 56.08 -5.65
CA LYS A 97 7.04 57.26 -6.45
C LYS A 97 6.41 56.85 -7.78
N THR A 98 6.99 55.88 -8.48
CA THR A 98 6.48 55.38 -9.75
C THR A 98 5.15 54.65 -9.58
N LEU A 99 5.00 53.82 -8.55
CA LEU A 99 3.73 53.15 -8.22
C LEU A 99 2.60 54.17 -7.97
N ILE A 100 2.85 55.20 -7.17
CA ILE A 100 1.87 56.26 -6.87
C ILE A 100 1.50 57.04 -8.14
N HIS A 101 2.48 57.39 -8.97
CA HIS A 101 2.26 58.11 -10.22
C HIS A 101 1.28 57.36 -11.15
N HIS A 102 1.39 56.03 -11.21
CA HIS A 102 0.50 55.19 -12.01
C HIS A 102 -0.77 54.73 -11.27
N GLY A 103 -0.95 55.12 -10.00
CA GLY A 103 -2.08 54.66 -9.18
C GLY A 103 -2.06 53.17 -8.86
N GLN A 104 -0.88 52.54 -8.91
CA GLN A 104 -0.70 51.09 -8.76
C GLN A 104 -0.07 50.72 -7.42
N LYS A 105 -0.24 49.47 -7.02
CA LYS A 105 0.29 48.84 -5.81
C LYS A 105 0.81 47.47 -6.14
N ILE A 106 1.65 46.92 -5.27
CA ILE A 106 2.23 45.60 -5.46
C ILE A 106 1.86 44.66 -4.31
N ILE A 107 1.62 43.40 -4.66
CA ILE A 107 1.59 42.28 -3.72
C ILE A 107 2.69 41.31 -4.11
N VAL A 108 3.66 41.11 -3.20
CA VAL A 108 4.84 40.28 -3.45
C VAL A 108 4.63 38.92 -2.81
N PHE A 109 4.71 37.87 -3.64
CA PHE A 109 4.65 36.47 -3.22
C PHE A 109 6.05 35.90 -3.19
N ILE A 110 6.49 35.51 -1.99
CA ILE A 110 7.85 35.05 -1.73
C ILE A 110 7.78 33.63 -1.18
N ASP A 111 8.37 32.65 -1.85
CA ASP A 111 8.55 31.33 -1.25
C ASP A 111 9.81 31.31 -0.37
N ASN A 112 9.86 30.42 0.62
CA ASN A 112 10.96 30.31 1.58
C ASN A 112 11.41 31.67 2.19
N MET A 113 10.45 32.52 2.55
CA MET A 113 10.67 33.89 3.03
C MET A 113 11.63 33.97 4.23
N ALA A 114 11.62 32.95 5.10
CA ALA A 114 12.54 32.87 6.24
C ALA A 114 14.01 32.85 5.79
N GLU A 115 14.34 31.98 4.82
CA GLU A 115 15.70 31.81 4.31
C GLU A 115 16.16 33.07 3.54
N LEU A 116 15.25 33.73 2.83
CA LEU A 116 15.53 34.98 2.11
C LEU A 116 15.95 36.10 3.07
N PHE A 117 15.21 36.29 4.17
CA PHE A 117 15.45 37.39 5.12
C PHE A 117 16.58 37.11 6.10
N ASP A 118 16.89 35.84 6.37
CA ASP A 118 18.09 35.44 7.13
C ASP A 118 19.39 35.87 6.44
N GLY A 119 19.36 36.09 5.11
CA GLY A 119 20.49 36.62 4.35
C GLY A 119 20.74 38.11 4.52
N PHE A 120 19.79 38.88 5.07
CA PHE A 120 19.91 40.33 5.24
C PHE A 120 20.55 40.69 6.59
N SER A 121 21.27 41.81 6.63
CA SER A 121 21.77 42.37 7.89
C SER A 121 20.63 42.88 8.79
N ASP A 122 20.91 43.04 10.08
CA ASP A 122 19.91 43.55 11.04
C ASP A 122 19.34 44.93 10.64
N ASN A 123 20.20 45.81 10.09
CA ASN A 123 19.78 47.13 9.62
C ASN A 123 18.87 47.03 8.39
N GLU A 124 19.19 46.16 7.44
CA GLU A 124 18.36 45.93 6.25
C GLU A 124 16.99 45.34 6.64
N ASN A 125 16.97 44.39 7.56
CA ASN A 125 15.73 43.83 8.08
C ASN A 125 14.88 44.89 8.81
N ALA A 126 15.50 45.79 9.56
CA ALA A 126 14.82 46.93 10.20
C ALA A 126 14.22 47.90 9.16
N GLN A 127 15.00 48.26 8.13
CA GLN A 127 14.54 49.11 7.03
C GLN A 127 13.37 48.48 6.26
N LEU A 128 13.46 47.17 5.96
CA LEU A 128 12.37 46.44 5.31
C LEU A 128 11.11 46.45 6.17
N ARG A 129 11.22 46.20 7.48
CA ARG A 129 10.08 46.29 8.40
C ARG A 129 9.46 47.67 8.43
N GLU A 130 10.27 48.73 8.45
CA GLU A 130 9.77 50.12 8.39
C GLU A 130 8.96 50.34 7.12
N VAL A 131 9.50 49.94 5.96
CA VAL A 131 8.82 50.06 4.66
C VAL A 131 7.47 49.36 4.67
N LEU A 132 7.43 48.11 5.11
CA LEU A 132 6.20 47.31 5.17
C LEU A 132 5.19 47.87 6.18
N SER A 133 5.66 48.51 7.25
CA SER A 133 4.78 49.10 8.28
C SER A 133 4.13 50.40 7.83
N LEU A 134 4.84 51.23 7.06
CA LEU A 134 4.44 52.60 6.76
C LEU A 134 3.79 52.77 5.38
N HIS A 135 4.10 51.90 4.42
CA HIS A 135 3.76 52.14 3.02
C HIS A 135 2.64 51.22 2.51
N PRO A 136 1.45 51.77 2.17
CA PRO A 136 0.33 50.99 1.64
C PRO A 136 0.52 50.53 0.20
N GLU A 137 1.61 50.92 -0.47
CA GLU A 137 1.91 50.54 -1.85
C GLU A 137 2.46 49.12 -1.98
N ILE A 138 2.84 48.46 -0.88
CA ILE A 138 3.38 47.10 -0.86
C ILE A 138 2.64 46.21 0.14
N ARG A 139 2.40 44.97 -0.26
CA ARG A 139 1.97 43.87 0.62
C ARG A 139 2.84 42.65 0.35
N ILE A 140 3.09 41.86 1.39
CA ILE A 140 3.86 40.60 1.27
C ILE A 140 2.98 39.43 1.72
N VAL A 141 3.04 38.34 0.96
CA VAL A 141 2.56 37.02 1.34
C VAL A 141 3.70 36.03 1.15
N GLY A 142 4.25 35.55 2.26
CA GLY A 142 5.42 34.66 2.28
C GLY A 142 5.05 33.21 2.56
N GLY A 143 5.81 32.27 2.02
CA GLY A 143 5.82 30.86 2.41
C GLY A 143 7.00 30.56 3.36
N SER A 144 6.82 29.68 4.35
CA SER A 144 7.94 29.15 5.13
C SER A 144 7.78 27.66 5.42
N SER A 145 8.88 26.92 5.29
CA SER A 145 8.97 25.50 5.64
C SER A 145 9.52 25.24 7.05
N VAL A 146 9.89 26.29 7.78
CA VAL A 146 10.37 26.23 9.16
C VAL A 146 9.43 27.03 10.05
N ILE A 147 9.19 26.54 11.27
CA ILE A 147 8.48 27.33 12.28
C ILE A 147 9.38 28.52 12.64
N LEU A 148 8.98 29.71 12.21
CA LEU A 148 9.74 30.93 12.46
C LEU A 148 9.72 31.26 13.96
N ASP A 149 10.90 31.24 14.58
CA ASP A 149 11.12 31.67 15.97
C ASP A 149 10.83 33.17 16.16
N ALA A 150 10.75 33.95 15.08
CA ALA A 150 10.31 35.34 15.09
C ALA A 150 8.87 35.55 15.60
N HIS A 151 8.11 34.51 15.94
CA HIS A 151 6.86 34.69 16.69
C HIS A 151 7.03 34.54 18.21
N PHE A 152 8.18 34.04 18.66
CA PHE A 152 8.48 33.69 20.06
C PHE A 152 9.72 34.41 20.63
N ASP A 153 10.63 34.89 19.78
CA ASP A 153 11.80 35.69 20.18
C ASP A 153 11.53 37.19 19.97
N GLY A 154 11.36 37.93 21.07
CA GLY A 154 11.07 39.37 21.05
C GLY A 154 12.16 40.25 20.44
N THR A 155 13.34 39.70 20.15
CA THR A 155 14.47 40.41 19.54
C THR A 155 14.52 40.29 18.01
N ALA A 156 13.71 39.40 17.42
CA ALA A 156 13.72 39.16 15.98
C ALA A 156 13.15 40.35 15.18
N PRO A 157 13.76 40.75 14.04
CA PRO A 157 13.36 41.92 13.26
C PRO A 157 11.90 41.93 12.84
N PHE A 158 11.24 40.78 12.65
CA PHE A 158 9.83 40.66 12.26
C PHE A 158 8.91 40.13 13.38
N TYR A 159 9.25 40.38 14.64
CA TYR A 159 8.47 39.87 15.76
C TYR A 159 6.98 40.22 15.68
N GLN A 160 6.13 39.18 15.64
CA GLN A 160 4.66 39.26 15.48
C GLN A 160 4.17 40.13 14.31
N PHE A 161 5.01 40.35 13.29
CA PHE A 161 4.68 41.26 12.19
C PHE A 161 3.68 40.66 11.19
N PHE A 162 3.78 39.36 10.93
CA PHE A 162 2.95 38.67 9.93
C PHE A 162 1.74 37.99 10.57
N LYS A 163 0.60 38.01 9.87
CA LYS A 163 -0.53 37.14 10.17
C LYS A 163 -0.23 35.73 9.69
N LEU A 164 -0.22 34.78 10.62
CA LEU A 164 0.07 33.38 10.35
C LEU A 164 -1.12 32.65 9.73
N VAL A 165 -0.83 31.86 8.69
CA VAL A 165 -1.74 30.88 8.10
C VAL A 165 -1.03 29.54 8.11
N ASN A 166 -1.45 28.64 8.99
CA ASN A 166 -0.87 27.31 9.11
C ASN A 166 -1.59 26.35 8.18
N LEU A 167 -0.89 25.85 7.15
CA LEU A 167 -1.37 24.76 6.32
C LEU A 167 -1.31 23.47 7.14
N LYS A 168 -2.49 22.95 7.45
CA LYS A 168 -2.64 21.68 8.15
C LYS A 168 -2.44 20.51 7.17
N ALA A 169 -2.16 19.34 7.73
CA ALA A 169 -2.22 18.10 6.99
C ALA A 169 -3.63 17.91 6.40
N ILE A 170 -3.70 17.32 5.20
CA ILE A 170 -4.97 16.97 4.57
C ILE A 170 -5.76 16.05 5.50
N SER A 171 -6.98 16.47 5.84
CA SER A 171 -7.94 15.65 6.59
C SER A 171 -8.53 14.54 5.73
N GLU A 172 -9.20 13.58 6.34
CA GLU A 172 -9.86 12.48 5.62
C GLU A 172 -10.88 12.99 4.58
N ALA A 173 -11.70 13.98 4.95
CA ALA A 173 -12.68 14.58 4.05
C ALA A 173 -12.01 15.29 2.86
N GLU A 174 -10.95 16.08 3.13
CA GLU A 174 -10.17 16.76 2.09
C GLU A 174 -9.41 15.75 1.20
N MET A 175 -9.00 14.61 1.74
CA MET A 175 -8.38 13.52 0.98
C MET A 175 -9.35 12.95 -0.06
N HIS A 176 -10.59 12.68 0.33
CA HIS A 176 -11.62 12.21 -0.62
C HIS A 176 -11.88 13.24 -1.72
N GLU A 177 -11.96 14.53 -1.39
CA GLU A 177 -12.15 15.59 -2.37
C GLU A 177 -10.96 15.73 -3.32
N LEU A 178 -9.73 15.64 -2.80
CA LEU A 178 -8.52 15.68 -3.60
C LEU A 178 -8.47 14.50 -4.57
N LEU A 179 -8.70 13.27 -4.09
CA LEU A 179 -8.68 12.07 -4.92
C LEU A 179 -9.73 12.13 -6.04
N ARG A 180 -10.96 12.56 -5.74
CA ARG A 180 -12.01 12.78 -6.74
C ARG A 180 -11.60 13.79 -7.79
N THR A 181 -10.97 14.88 -7.35
CA THR A 181 -10.50 15.94 -8.26
C THR A 181 -9.39 15.42 -9.18
N LEU A 182 -8.42 14.70 -8.64
CA LEU A 182 -7.36 14.07 -9.43
C LEU A 182 -7.91 13.05 -10.44
N ALA A 183 -8.90 12.25 -10.02
CA ALA A 183 -9.57 11.28 -10.89
C ALA A 183 -10.27 11.94 -12.08
N ARG A 184 -11.01 13.04 -11.85
CA ARG A 184 -11.67 13.83 -12.91
C ARG A 184 -10.70 14.35 -13.98
N HIS A 185 -9.48 14.68 -13.58
CA HIS A 185 -8.43 15.13 -14.49
C HIS A 185 -7.65 13.99 -15.17
N THR A 186 -7.92 12.74 -14.79
CA THR A 186 -7.23 11.56 -15.32
C THR A 186 -8.08 10.84 -16.38
N SER A 187 -9.20 10.23 -15.99
CA SER A 187 -10.12 9.54 -16.92
C SER A 187 -11.48 9.24 -16.27
N LYS A 188 -12.46 8.76 -17.04
CA LYS A 188 -13.76 8.36 -16.49
C LYS A 188 -13.64 7.09 -15.64
N GLU A 189 -12.85 6.11 -16.10
CA GLU A 189 -12.53 4.90 -15.34
C GLU A 189 -11.88 5.24 -14.00
N ALA A 190 -11.09 6.33 -13.97
CA ALA A 190 -10.44 6.77 -12.76
C ALA A 190 -11.43 7.22 -11.68
N ILE A 191 -12.51 7.88 -12.08
CA ILE A 191 -13.57 8.35 -11.18
C ILE A 191 -14.30 7.15 -10.58
N GLU A 192 -14.73 6.21 -11.41
CA GLU A 192 -15.45 5.01 -10.98
C GLU A 192 -14.64 4.22 -9.95
N ARG A 193 -13.35 4.03 -10.24
CA ARG A 193 -12.42 3.33 -9.34
C ARG A 193 -12.19 4.04 -8.01
N ILE A 194 -12.05 5.36 -8.00
CA ILE A 194 -11.85 6.10 -6.75
C ILE A 194 -13.12 6.07 -5.89
N GLU A 195 -14.31 6.15 -6.49
CA GLU A 195 -15.55 6.00 -5.73
C GLU A 195 -15.70 4.59 -5.16
N GLU A 196 -15.33 3.56 -5.92
CA GLU A 196 -15.26 2.17 -5.44
C GLU A 196 -14.31 2.04 -4.24
N ILE A 197 -13.08 2.56 -4.33
CA ILE A 197 -12.11 2.51 -3.22
C ILE A 197 -12.61 3.29 -1.99
N ILE A 198 -13.21 4.47 -2.17
CA ILE A 198 -13.77 5.27 -1.06
C ILE A 198 -14.90 4.51 -0.35
N THR A 199 -15.71 3.75 -1.08
CA THR A 199 -16.90 3.09 -0.53
C THR A 199 -16.61 1.70 0.03
N GLN A 200 -15.81 0.91 -0.69
CA GLN A 200 -15.53 -0.49 -0.35
C GLN A 200 -14.25 -0.67 0.46
N HIS A 201 -13.27 0.24 0.31
CA HIS A 201 -11.95 0.15 0.94
C HIS A 201 -11.47 1.48 1.57
N PRO A 202 -12.29 2.16 2.39
CA PRO A 202 -11.92 3.44 3.00
C PRO A 202 -10.64 3.36 3.86
N GLU A 203 -10.37 2.21 4.47
CA GLU A 203 -9.16 1.93 5.24
C GLU A 203 -7.87 2.14 4.43
N ARG A 204 -7.91 1.88 3.12
CA ARG A 204 -6.76 2.07 2.23
C ARG A 204 -6.43 3.54 2.06
N ILE A 205 -7.44 4.39 1.91
CA ILE A 205 -7.28 5.84 1.80
C ILE A 205 -6.72 6.40 3.10
N GLU A 206 -7.25 5.94 4.23
CA GLU A 206 -6.77 6.33 5.54
C GLU A 206 -5.32 5.88 5.78
N ALA A 207 -4.94 4.69 5.32
CA ALA A 207 -3.56 4.22 5.37
C ALA A 207 -2.62 5.13 4.56
N VAL A 208 -3.00 5.50 3.33
CA VAL A 208 -2.22 6.46 2.52
C VAL A 208 -2.07 7.78 3.26
N ARG A 209 -3.17 8.31 3.80
CA ARG A 209 -3.18 9.60 4.50
C ARG A 209 -2.27 9.57 5.72
N ARG A 210 -2.30 8.51 6.52
CA ARG A 210 -1.39 8.32 7.66
C ARG A 210 0.06 8.17 7.24
N LEU A 211 0.32 7.42 6.18
CA LEU A 211 1.68 7.20 5.68
C LEU A 211 2.33 8.48 5.19
N THR A 212 1.54 9.33 4.53
CA THR A 212 1.98 10.62 4.01
C THR A 212 1.90 11.74 5.03
N ASP A 213 1.39 11.49 6.24
CA ASP A 213 1.02 12.53 7.21
C ASP A 213 0.15 13.66 6.58
N GLY A 214 -0.70 13.29 5.62
CA GLY A 214 -1.54 14.23 4.89
C GLY A 214 -0.77 15.23 4.01
N VAL A 215 0.48 14.96 3.62
CA VAL A 215 1.29 15.83 2.76
C VAL A 215 0.79 15.75 1.31
N PRO A 216 0.24 16.85 0.73
CA PRO A 216 -0.35 16.87 -0.61
C PRO A 216 0.58 16.35 -1.70
N ARG A 217 1.86 16.76 -1.72
CA ARG A 217 2.83 16.31 -2.74
C ARG A 217 3.01 14.79 -2.72
N THR A 218 3.12 14.18 -1.55
CA THR A 218 3.30 12.73 -1.43
C THR A 218 2.00 11.99 -1.75
N ILE A 219 0.85 12.54 -1.35
CA ILE A 219 -0.47 12.01 -1.73
C ILE A 219 -0.62 11.96 -3.25
N VAL A 220 -0.29 13.05 -3.96
CA VAL A 220 -0.37 13.10 -5.43
C VAL A 220 0.59 12.10 -6.08
N LEU A 221 1.77 11.87 -5.50
CA LEU A 221 2.71 10.86 -5.99
C LEU A 221 2.17 9.44 -5.79
N LEU A 222 1.49 9.18 -4.67
CA LEU A 222 0.87 7.89 -4.38
C LEU A 222 -0.48 7.68 -5.09
N PHE A 223 -1.11 8.75 -5.59
CA PHE A 223 -2.36 8.67 -6.33
C PHE A 223 -2.27 7.69 -7.51
N GLN A 224 -1.15 7.71 -8.25
CA GLN A 224 -0.93 6.77 -9.36
C GLN A 224 -0.97 5.31 -8.90
N ILE A 225 -0.36 5.00 -7.74
CA ILE A 225 -0.41 3.66 -7.14
C ILE A 225 -1.84 3.28 -6.74
N ILE A 226 -2.60 4.22 -6.18
CA ILE A 226 -4.00 3.98 -5.80
C ILE A 226 -4.83 3.63 -7.05
N MET A 227 -4.63 4.40 -8.12
CA MET A 227 -5.36 4.26 -9.39
C MET A 227 -5.11 2.94 -10.13
N GLU A 228 -3.92 2.38 -10.03
CA GLU A 228 -3.52 1.20 -10.80
C GLU A 228 -3.74 -0.13 -10.05
N GLY A 229 -4.40 -0.10 -8.89
CA GLY A 229 -4.57 -1.24 -7.99
C GLY A 229 -4.75 -2.60 -8.68
N ALA A 230 -4.06 -3.60 -8.12
CA ALA A 230 -4.16 -5.03 -8.47
C ALA A 230 -3.76 -5.45 -9.90
N LYS A 231 -3.07 -4.63 -10.71
CA LYS A 231 -2.28 -5.18 -11.84
C LYS A 231 -0.96 -5.77 -11.34
N ASP A 232 -0.37 -6.68 -12.13
CA ASP A 232 0.83 -7.51 -11.84
C ASP A 232 2.10 -6.79 -11.32
N SER A 233 2.08 -5.46 -11.21
CA SER A 233 3.25 -4.62 -10.91
C SER A 233 3.04 -3.63 -9.75
N SER A 234 2.10 -3.87 -8.82
CA SER A 234 1.87 -2.97 -7.67
C SER A 234 3.13 -2.68 -6.83
N PHE A 235 4.09 -3.62 -6.79
CA PHE A 235 5.39 -3.40 -6.18
C PHE A 235 6.36 -2.61 -7.07
N THR A 236 6.37 -2.85 -8.39
CA THR A 236 7.14 -2.04 -9.35
C THR A 236 6.72 -0.58 -9.27
N TYR A 237 5.43 -0.29 -9.13
CA TYR A 237 4.94 1.07 -8.94
C TYR A 237 5.30 1.67 -7.58
N LEU A 238 5.40 0.86 -6.53
CA LEU A 238 5.96 1.30 -5.26
C LEU A 238 7.44 1.69 -5.43
N GLU A 239 8.24 0.88 -6.13
CA GLU A 239 9.64 1.20 -6.46
C GLU A 239 9.73 2.48 -7.31
N GLU A 240 8.92 2.62 -8.36
CA GLU A 240 8.85 3.84 -9.17
C GLU A 240 8.46 5.06 -8.35
N THR A 241 7.57 4.91 -7.37
CA THR A 241 7.14 6.03 -6.52
C THR A 241 8.19 6.41 -5.49
N ILE A 242 8.91 5.42 -4.95
CA ILE A 242 10.12 5.65 -4.15
C ILE A 242 11.18 6.39 -4.99
N ASP A 243 11.32 6.03 -6.27
CA ASP A 243 12.20 6.71 -7.21
C ASP A 243 11.76 8.16 -7.44
N LYS A 244 10.49 8.40 -7.76
CA LYS A 244 9.90 9.73 -7.96
C LYS A 244 9.97 10.62 -6.72
N THR A 245 9.91 10.04 -5.51
CA THR A 245 10.03 10.77 -4.24
C THR A 245 11.47 10.99 -3.79
N THR A 246 12.46 10.37 -4.44
CA THR A 246 13.87 10.47 -4.06
C THR A 246 14.42 11.89 -4.02
N PRO A 247 14.15 12.77 -5.01
CA PRO A 247 14.59 14.16 -4.92
C PRO A 247 14.06 14.86 -3.67
N LEU A 248 12.77 14.67 -3.35
CA LEU A 248 12.12 15.31 -2.21
C LEU A 248 12.80 14.96 -0.88
N TYR A 249 13.00 13.67 -0.61
CA TYR A 249 13.58 13.20 0.65
C TYR A 249 15.08 13.43 0.74
N LYS A 250 15.79 13.34 -0.39
CA LYS A 250 17.22 13.67 -0.45
C LYS A 250 17.47 15.13 -0.08
N HIS A 251 16.73 16.07 -0.69
CA HIS A 251 16.86 17.49 -0.34
C HIS A 251 16.56 17.75 1.15
N ARG A 252 15.54 17.08 1.71
CA ARG A 252 15.25 17.17 3.16
C ARG A 252 16.42 16.70 4.03
N MET A 253 17.19 15.70 3.59
CA MET A 253 18.39 15.23 4.28
C MET A 253 19.60 16.15 4.08
N ASP A 254 19.80 16.65 2.86
CA ASP A 254 20.95 17.48 2.49
C ASP A 254 20.96 18.82 3.24
N ASP A 255 19.79 19.35 3.59
CA ASP A 255 19.64 20.61 4.37
C ASP A 255 19.91 20.47 5.88
N LEU A 256 20.12 19.24 6.35
CA LEU A 256 20.42 18.97 7.75
C LEU A 256 21.93 19.04 7.99
N THR A 257 22.30 19.54 9.18
CA THR A 257 23.71 19.46 9.63
C THR A 257 24.13 18.00 9.78
N ARG A 258 25.44 17.70 9.73
CA ARG A 258 25.94 16.32 9.88
C ARG A 258 25.43 15.62 11.15
N GLN A 259 25.32 16.33 12.27
CA GLN A 259 24.79 15.75 13.51
C GLN A 259 23.29 15.42 13.39
N GLN A 260 22.51 16.32 12.77
CA GLN A 260 21.09 16.11 12.51
C GLN A 260 20.87 14.94 11.54
N GLN A 261 21.67 14.82 10.48
CA GLN A 261 21.62 13.69 9.55
C GLN A 261 21.85 12.35 10.27
N VAL A 262 22.81 12.28 11.20
CA VAL A 262 23.08 11.06 11.99
C VAL A 262 21.89 10.69 12.89
N ILE A 263 21.27 11.68 13.54
CA ILE A 263 20.08 11.46 14.38
C ILE A 263 18.89 11.02 13.53
N VAL A 264 18.62 11.71 12.41
CA VAL A 264 17.52 11.38 11.50
C VAL A 264 17.74 10.01 10.86
N ASN A 265 18.97 9.63 10.50
CA ASN A 265 19.29 8.28 10.04
C ASN A 265 18.89 7.20 11.07
N ALA A 266 19.25 7.40 12.34
CA ALA A 266 18.88 6.46 13.40
C ALA A 266 17.36 6.34 13.54
N ILE A 267 16.64 7.46 13.54
CA ILE A 267 15.17 7.45 13.62
C ILE A 267 14.55 6.86 12.35
N ALA A 268 15.04 7.19 11.16
CA ALA A 268 14.48 6.71 9.89
C ALA A 268 14.62 5.20 9.71
N MET A 269 15.71 4.61 10.24
CA MET A 269 15.96 3.18 10.24
C MET A 269 15.02 2.38 11.18
N ASN A 270 14.24 3.06 12.02
CA ASN A 270 13.29 2.44 12.96
C ASN A 270 11.88 3.03 12.71
N TRP A 271 10.90 2.18 12.44
CA TRP A 271 9.52 2.65 12.27
C TRP A 271 8.90 3.10 13.59
N ASP A 272 9.12 2.30 14.63
CA ASP A 272 8.63 2.57 15.97
C ASP A 272 9.35 3.77 16.57
N ALA A 273 8.63 4.49 17.42
CA ALA A 273 9.14 5.70 18.04
C ALA A 273 10.28 5.37 19.01
N MET A 274 11.35 6.16 18.96
CA MET A 274 12.56 5.94 19.76
C MET A 274 12.67 6.97 20.88
N ASN A 275 13.17 6.57 22.04
CA ASN A 275 13.56 7.51 23.09
C ASN A 275 15.01 8.01 22.90
N VAL A 276 15.36 9.09 23.61
CA VAL A 276 16.70 9.71 23.54
C VAL A 276 17.83 8.72 23.87
N LYS A 277 17.59 7.78 24.79
CA LYS A 277 18.60 6.80 25.22
C LYS A 277 18.91 5.81 24.09
N GLU A 278 17.89 5.28 23.43
CA GLU A 278 18.04 4.39 22.27
C GLU A 278 18.75 5.08 21.11
N ILE A 279 18.40 6.35 20.84
CA ILE A 279 19.08 7.15 19.81
C ILE A 279 20.56 7.36 20.20
N ALA A 280 20.85 7.64 21.47
CA ALA A 280 22.22 7.81 21.96
C ALA A 280 23.05 6.53 21.82
N GLU A 281 22.47 5.37 22.14
CA GLU A 281 23.13 4.06 22.00
C GLU A 281 23.47 3.77 20.54
N GLN A 282 22.56 4.03 19.60
CA GLN A 282 22.78 3.78 18.17
C GLN A 282 23.75 4.79 17.53
N THR A 283 23.65 6.08 17.88
CA THR A 283 24.44 7.14 17.25
C THR A 283 25.78 7.41 17.94
N ARG A 284 25.94 6.94 19.18
CA ARG A 284 27.07 7.26 20.08
C ARG A 284 27.23 8.76 20.36
N LEU A 285 26.17 9.54 20.17
CA LEU A 285 26.15 10.96 20.51
C LEU A 285 25.67 11.18 21.95
N PRO A 286 26.12 12.25 22.64
CA PRO A 286 25.64 12.57 23.98
C PRO A 286 24.13 12.89 24.00
N SER A 287 23.39 12.37 24.99
CA SER A 287 21.94 12.57 25.13
C SER A 287 21.52 14.04 25.19
N LYS A 288 22.36 14.91 25.78
CA LYS A 288 22.12 16.36 25.83
C LYS A 288 22.14 16.98 24.43
N THR A 289 23.10 16.59 23.60
CA THR A 289 23.20 17.03 22.20
C THR A 289 22.00 16.54 21.40
N ILE A 290 21.62 15.27 21.57
CA ILE A 290 20.45 14.68 20.89
C ILE A 290 19.18 15.44 21.27
N SER A 291 18.95 15.70 22.56
CA SER A 291 17.76 16.42 23.03
C SER A 291 17.64 17.83 22.44
N ALA A 292 18.76 18.56 22.34
CA ALA A 292 18.80 19.87 21.72
C ALA A 292 18.50 19.79 20.21
N GLN A 293 19.12 18.84 19.50
CA GLN A 293 18.90 18.66 18.06
C GLN A 293 17.49 18.17 17.72
N LEU A 294 16.86 17.33 18.56
CA LEU A 294 15.47 16.90 18.38
C LEU A 294 14.50 18.08 18.43
N THR A 295 14.75 19.07 19.29
CA THR A 295 13.93 20.30 19.34
C THR A 295 14.04 21.07 18.02
N VAL A 296 15.25 21.19 17.46
CA VAL A 296 15.47 21.86 16.16
C VAL A 296 14.82 21.08 15.02
N LEU A 297 14.98 19.74 15.00
CA LEU A 297 14.37 18.86 14.00
C LEU A 297 12.84 18.91 14.04
N GLN A 298 12.24 19.06 15.21
CA GLN A 298 10.80 19.26 15.37
C GLN A 298 10.35 20.59 14.77
N LYS A 299 11.07 21.69 15.02
CA LYS A 299 10.79 23.00 14.40
C LYS A 299 10.91 22.98 12.87
N ARG A 300 11.76 22.09 12.33
CA ARG A 300 11.93 21.83 10.90
C ARG A 300 10.95 20.77 10.35
N TRP A 301 10.01 20.29 11.16
CA TRP A 301 9.02 19.29 10.78
C TRP A 301 9.61 17.94 10.32
N MET A 302 10.82 17.59 10.78
CA MET A 302 11.45 16.32 10.46
C MET A 302 11.00 15.20 11.39
N VAL A 303 10.77 15.53 12.65
CA VAL A 303 10.38 14.57 13.69
C VAL A 303 9.20 15.10 14.49
N ASP A 304 8.32 14.19 14.90
CA ASP A 304 7.28 14.43 15.88
C ASP A 304 7.68 13.84 17.23
N LYS A 305 7.17 14.49 18.28
CA LYS A 305 7.35 14.10 19.68
C LYS A 305 6.06 13.46 20.17
N VAL A 306 6.14 12.21 20.61
CA VAL A 306 5.06 11.51 21.30
C VAL A 306 5.28 11.65 22.79
N GLU A 307 4.34 12.34 23.44
CA GLU A 307 4.38 12.52 24.88
C GLU A 307 4.08 11.21 25.61
N THR A 308 4.78 11.00 26.72
CA THR A 308 4.61 9.80 27.56
C THR A 308 4.29 10.27 28.97
N ASN A 309 3.81 9.36 29.82
CA ASN A 309 3.55 9.65 31.23
C ASN A 309 4.83 9.90 32.06
N THR A 310 6.00 9.92 31.42
CA THR A 310 7.30 10.12 32.06
C THR A 310 8.05 11.27 31.36
N LYS A 311 9.21 11.63 31.91
CA LYS A 311 10.11 12.62 31.27
C LYS A 311 10.77 12.08 29.99
N ASN A 312 10.65 10.78 29.71
CA ASN A 312 11.25 10.13 28.55
C ASN A 312 10.22 10.05 27.42
N HIS A 313 10.21 11.08 26.58
CA HIS A 313 9.36 11.14 25.39
C HIS A 313 9.93 10.29 24.25
N LEU A 314 9.05 9.90 23.33
CA LEU A 314 9.40 9.15 22.12
C LEU A 314 9.39 10.07 20.90
N TYR A 315 10.20 9.73 19.91
CA TYR A 315 10.41 10.53 18.71
C TYR A 315 10.33 9.65 17.46
N LEU A 316 9.69 10.17 16.42
CA LEU A 316 9.42 9.46 15.18
C LEU A 316 9.48 10.46 14.01
N LEU A 317 9.87 10.04 12.80
CA LEU A 317 9.79 10.92 11.63
C LEU A 317 8.36 11.45 11.41
N LYS A 318 8.22 12.71 11.04
CA LYS A 318 6.89 13.26 10.79
C LYS A 318 6.12 12.50 9.70
N GLU A 319 6.77 12.19 8.59
CA GLU A 319 6.17 11.46 7.46
C GLU A 319 6.64 10.00 7.44
N ARG A 320 5.74 9.03 7.60
CA ARG A 320 6.09 7.59 7.65
C ARG A 320 6.61 7.07 6.31
N PHE A 321 6.14 7.63 5.20
CA PHE A 321 6.64 7.28 3.87
C PHE A 321 8.12 7.64 3.70
N PHE A 322 8.63 8.61 4.47
CA PHE A 322 10.06 8.92 4.52
C PHE A 322 10.87 7.76 5.12
N ASN A 323 10.36 7.06 6.15
CA ASN A 323 10.98 5.83 6.65
C ASN A 323 11.09 4.79 5.53
N ILE A 324 10.01 4.54 4.79
CA ILE A 324 9.96 3.55 3.70
C ILE A 324 11.03 3.86 2.64
N TRP A 325 11.06 5.11 2.18
CA TRP A 325 12.06 5.56 1.22
C TRP A 325 13.49 5.33 1.74
N TYR A 326 13.76 5.73 2.98
CA TYR A 326 15.10 5.63 3.58
C TYR A 326 15.57 4.17 3.66
N LEU A 327 14.68 3.29 4.12
CA LEU A 327 14.96 1.86 4.26
C LEU A 327 15.15 1.16 2.92
N MET A 328 14.39 1.56 1.90
CA MET A 328 14.52 0.99 0.55
C MET A 328 15.82 1.40 -0.13
N ARG A 329 16.37 2.58 0.19
CA ARG A 329 17.64 3.08 -0.36
C ARG A 329 18.87 2.65 0.42
N TYR A 330 18.80 2.67 1.75
CA TYR A 330 19.97 2.49 2.62
C TYR A 330 19.96 1.17 3.39
N GLY A 331 18.84 0.44 3.41
CA GLY A 331 18.76 -0.89 4.02
C GLY A 331 19.51 -1.93 3.20
N THR A 332 20.35 -2.72 3.86
CA THR A 332 21.12 -3.79 3.20
C THR A 332 20.22 -4.96 2.80
N GLN A 333 20.63 -5.79 1.83
CA GLN A 333 19.87 -7.01 1.43
C GLN A 333 19.65 -8.01 2.58
N ARG A 334 20.41 -7.89 3.68
CA ARG A 334 20.31 -8.75 4.87
C ARG A 334 19.62 -8.05 6.05
N ASP A 335 19.19 -6.81 5.89
CA ASP A 335 18.47 -6.09 6.94
C ASP A 335 17.08 -6.69 7.11
N LYS A 336 16.90 -7.49 8.17
CA LYS A 336 15.57 -7.89 8.67
C LYS A 336 14.63 -6.70 8.84
N ARG A 337 15.20 -5.52 9.14
CA ARG A 337 14.49 -4.25 9.24
C ARG A 337 13.80 -3.88 7.91
N ARG A 338 14.49 -4.01 6.78
CA ARG A 338 13.92 -3.68 5.46
C ARG A 338 12.71 -4.56 5.14
N VAL A 339 12.78 -5.85 5.47
CA VAL A 339 11.67 -6.80 5.35
C VAL A 339 10.53 -6.42 6.29
N LEU A 340 10.80 -6.26 7.58
CA LEU A 340 9.82 -5.89 8.61
C LEU A 340 9.03 -4.62 8.23
N TRP A 341 9.69 -3.61 7.68
CA TRP A 341 9.04 -2.34 7.39
C TRP A 341 8.26 -2.33 6.09
N LEU A 342 8.74 -3.03 5.05
CA LEU A 342 7.91 -3.30 3.89
C LEU A 342 6.68 -4.11 4.29
N THR A 343 6.83 -5.06 5.23
CA THR A 343 5.70 -5.81 5.79
C THR A 343 4.68 -4.87 6.43
N LYS A 344 5.11 -3.97 7.32
CA LYS A 344 4.21 -3.00 7.97
C LYS A 344 3.52 -2.07 6.99
N PHE A 345 4.20 -1.66 5.92
CA PHE A 345 3.58 -0.90 4.83
C PHE A 345 2.48 -1.72 4.14
N LEU A 346 2.80 -2.95 3.71
CA LEU A 346 1.85 -3.82 3.03
C LEU A 346 0.64 -4.12 3.94
N GLU A 347 0.87 -4.42 5.22
CA GLU A 347 -0.18 -4.62 6.23
C GLU A 347 -1.07 -3.39 6.45
N SER A 348 -0.54 -2.18 6.23
CA SER A 348 -1.34 -0.96 6.29
C SER A 348 -2.12 -0.71 5.00
N TRP A 349 -1.60 -1.15 3.86
CA TRP A 349 -2.11 -0.81 2.54
C TRP A 349 -3.11 -1.83 1.99
N TYR A 350 -2.94 -3.10 2.34
CA TYR A 350 -3.73 -4.22 1.85
C TYR A 350 -4.50 -4.89 2.99
N GLY A 351 -5.69 -5.38 2.69
CA GLY A 351 -6.42 -6.28 3.57
C GLY A 351 -5.77 -7.67 3.66
N GLU A 352 -6.19 -8.48 4.63
CA GLU A 352 -5.66 -9.84 4.85
C GLU A 352 -5.74 -10.70 3.58
N LYS A 353 -6.91 -10.70 2.93
CA LYS A 353 -7.17 -11.43 1.67
C LYS A 353 -6.26 -10.98 0.53
N GLU A 354 -6.03 -9.68 0.40
CA GLU A 354 -5.19 -9.10 -0.65
C GLU A 354 -3.71 -9.43 -0.43
N LEU A 355 -3.26 -9.45 0.83
CA LEU A 355 -1.89 -9.84 1.16
C LEU A 355 -1.61 -11.29 0.77
N SER A 356 -2.56 -12.20 1.05
CA SER A 356 -2.50 -13.60 0.62
C SER A 356 -2.39 -13.72 -0.91
N LEU A 357 -3.24 -13.00 -1.66
CA LEU A 357 -3.21 -12.98 -3.13
C LEU A 357 -1.87 -12.47 -3.66
N LYS A 358 -1.36 -11.36 -3.11
CA LYS A 358 -0.08 -10.77 -3.52
C LYS A 358 1.10 -11.69 -3.27
N LEU A 359 1.07 -12.51 -2.22
CA LEU A 359 2.10 -13.51 -1.96
C LEU A 359 2.12 -14.59 -3.05
N VAL A 360 0.94 -15.09 -3.43
CA VAL A 360 0.78 -16.09 -4.49
C VAL A 360 1.25 -15.54 -5.83
N GLU A 361 0.81 -14.33 -6.21
CA GLU A 361 1.22 -13.65 -7.44
C GLU A 361 2.73 -13.44 -7.48
N ALA A 362 3.32 -12.91 -6.40
CA ALA A 362 4.75 -12.65 -6.32
C ALA A 362 5.58 -13.94 -6.51
N LEU A 363 5.10 -15.07 -5.98
CA LEU A 363 5.72 -16.38 -6.17
C LEU A 363 5.49 -16.96 -7.56
N GLY A 364 4.32 -16.79 -8.17
CA GLY A 364 4.05 -17.23 -9.54
C GLY A 364 4.99 -16.58 -10.54
N THR A 365 5.33 -15.30 -10.34
CA THR A 365 6.21 -14.56 -11.23
C THR A 365 7.72 -14.76 -10.96
N LEU A 366 8.12 -15.55 -9.95
CA LEU A 366 9.52 -15.97 -9.75
C LEU A 366 10.00 -16.97 -10.81
N LEU A 367 9.07 -17.58 -11.55
CA LEU A 367 9.38 -18.42 -12.70
C LEU A 367 9.99 -17.60 -13.86
N ASP A 368 9.84 -16.27 -13.84
CA ASP A 368 10.49 -15.34 -14.77
C ASP A 368 11.81 -14.79 -14.20
N LYS A 369 12.89 -14.92 -14.99
CA LYS A 369 14.30 -14.84 -14.56
C LYS A 369 14.83 -13.45 -14.14
N ASP A 370 14.05 -12.38 -14.14
CA ASP A 370 14.53 -10.99 -13.95
C ASP A 370 14.18 -10.35 -12.58
N ALA A 371 14.38 -11.07 -11.47
CA ALA A 371 13.65 -10.81 -10.22
C ALA A 371 14.49 -10.40 -8.97
N LYS A 372 15.53 -9.56 -9.08
CA LYS A 372 16.24 -9.07 -7.86
C LYS A 372 15.34 -8.25 -6.91
N SER A 373 14.33 -7.55 -7.43
CA SER A 373 13.37 -6.75 -6.66
C SER A 373 12.29 -7.60 -5.95
N LYS A 374 11.97 -8.79 -6.47
CA LYS A 374 10.85 -9.62 -5.98
C LYS A 374 11.17 -10.37 -4.70
N ASP A 375 12.43 -10.70 -4.45
CA ASP A 375 12.85 -11.38 -3.21
C ASP A 375 12.47 -10.58 -1.96
N LEU A 376 12.62 -9.27 -2.00
CA LEU A 376 12.29 -8.41 -0.87
C LEU A 376 10.79 -8.39 -0.60
N LEU A 377 9.99 -8.25 -1.66
CA LEU A 377 8.53 -8.28 -1.59
C LEU A 377 8.05 -9.61 -1.00
N ILE A 378 8.56 -10.73 -1.50
CA ILE A 378 8.16 -12.06 -1.03
C ILE A 378 8.55 -12.25 0.43
N ASN A 379 9.77 -11.88 0.82
CA ASN A 379 10.16 -11.97 2.23
C ASN A 379 9.29 -11.07 3.12
N ALA A 380 8.87 -9.88 2.64
CA ALA A 380 7.99 -9.00 3.41
C ALA A 380 6.56 -9.55 3.52
N LEU A 381 6.01 -10.12 2.45
CA LEU A 381 4.72 -10.79 2.49
C LEU A 381 4.77 -12.02 3.42
N LEU A 382 5.82 -12.85 3.33
CA LEU A 382 6.04 -13.97 4.23
C LEU A 382 6.23 -13.56 5.70
N ALA A 383 6.69 -12.34 5.97
CA ALA A 383 6.84 -11.81 7.32
C ALA A 383 5.56 -11.19 7.88
N SER A 384 4.49 -11.03 7.08
CA SER A 384 3.22 -10.46 7.51
C SER A 384 2.43 -11.40 8.40
N ASP A 385 2.11 -10.99 9.61
CA ASP A 385 1.31 -11.81 10.54
C ASP A 385 -0.19 -11.76 10.22
N LYS A 386 -0.58 -10.89 9.29
CA LYS A 386 -1.92 -10.79 8.73
C LYS A 386 -2.23 -11.81 7.63
N ILE A 387 -1.20 -12.49 7.08
CA ILE A 387 -1.41 -13.59 6.13
C ILE A 387 -1.52 -14.88 6.92
N ASP A 388 -2.51 -15.70 6.58
CA ASP A 388 -2.68 -17.02 7.17
C ASP A 388 -1.36 -17.82 7.14
N TYR A 389 -1.02 -18.39 8.29
CA TYR A 389 0.29 -19.01 8.51
C TYR A 389 0.53 -20.20 7.58
N ASP A 390 -0.50 -20.96 7.24
CA ASP A 390 -0.33 -22.16 6.41
C ASP A 390 -0.11 -21.75 4.95
N ILE A 391 -0.80 -20.71 4.46
CA ILE A 391 -0.46 -20.03 3.21
C ILE A 391 1.00 -19.57 3.26
N ARG A 392 1.43 -18.86 4.32
CA ARG A 392 2.83 -18.41 4.45
C ARG A 392 3.82 -19.57 4.48
N ARG A 393 3.53 -20.66 5.19
CA ARG A 393 4.41 -21.82 5.30
C ARG A 393 4.61 -22.50 3.95
N ASP A 394 3.52 -22.83 3.27
CA ASP A 394 3.54 -23.54 2.00
C ASP A 394 4.21 -22.67 0.92
N MET A 395 3.92 -21.37 0.92
CA MET A 395 4.55 -20.39 0.05
C MET A 395 6.04 -20.19 0.39
N ALA A 396 6.44 -20.26 1.65
CA ALA A 396 7.84 -20.20 2.07
C ALA A 396 8.63 -21.46 1.70
N GLU A 397 8.00 -22.64 1.72
CA GLU A 397 8.57 -23.89 1.21
C GLU A 397 8.77 -23.80 -0.30
N LYS A 398 7.73 -23.42 -1.04
CA LYS A 398 7.79 -23.19 -2.49
C LYS A 398 8.84 -22.14 -2.87
N TYR A 399 8.95 -21.05 -2.12
CA TYR A 399 10.00 -20.05 -2.31
C TYR A 399 11.39 -20.62 -2.09
N ARG A 400 11.61 -21.43 -1.03
CA ARG A 400 12.89 -22.09 -0.77
C ARG A 400 13.29 -23.03 -1.90
N GLU A 401 12.34 -23.80 -2.43
CA GLU A 401 12.57 -24.72 -3.55
C GLU A 401 12.93 -23.96 -4.83
N LEU A 402 12.16 -22.93 -5.18
CA LEU A 402 12.34 -22.17 -6.42
C LEU A 402 13.58 -21.28 -6.38
N ALA A 403 13.81 -20.55 -5.28
CA ALA A 403 14.85 -19.51 -5.18
C ALA A 403 16.16 -19.99 -4.53
N ARG A 404 16.16 -21.16 -3.86
CA ARG A 404 17.31 -21.70 -3.08
C ARG A 404 17.88 -20.70 -2.05
N LYS A 405 17.03 -19.85 -1.48
CA LYS A 405 17.42 -18.80 -0.52
C LYS A 405 16.79 -19.03 0.86
N PRO A 406 17.46 -18.63 1.94
CA PRO A 406 16.87 -18.67 3.28
C PRO A 406 15.76 -17.62 3.41
N VAL A 407 14.68 -17.97 4.11
CA VAL A 407 13.57 -17.06 4.44
C VAL A 407 13.92 -16.26 5.69
N VAL A 408 13.63 -14.95 5.67
CA VAL A 408 13.95 -14.05 6.79
C VAL A 408 12.86 -14.11 7.87
N GLY A 409 13.06 -14.98 8.86
CA GLY A 409 12.50 -14.88 10.22
C GLY A 409 11.02 -15.25 10.41
N PHE A 410 10.76 -16.26 11.25
CA PHE A 410 9.46 -16.59 11.83
C PHE A 410 9.56 -16.49 13.36
N SER A 411 8.74 -15.67 14.05
CA SER A 411 8.56 -15.80 15.50
C SER A 411 7.23 -16.47 15.80
N ASN A 412 7.31 -17.78 16.06
CA ASN A 412 6.17 -18.69 16.20
C ASN A 412 5.90 -19.05 17.68
N GLU A 413 6.45 -18.30 18.65
CA GLU A 413 6.45 -18.75 20.05
C GLU A 413 5.06 -18.78 20.65
N GLN A 414 4.24 -17.73 20.46
CA GLN A 414 2.90 -17.68 21.05
C GLN A 414 1.96 -18.74 20.47
N GLN A 415 1.96 -18.95 19.14
CA GLN A 415 1.15 -20.00 18.52
C GLN A 415 1.63 -21.40 18.88
N LYS A 416 2.94 -21.62 18.95
CA LYS A 416 3.51 -22.89 19.40
C LYS A 416 3.13 -23.19 20.86
N ILE A 417 3.12 -22.17 21.72
CA ILE A 417 2.64 -22.29 23.10
C ILE A 417 1.15 -22.67 23.11
N LEU A 418 0.31 -21.95 22.36
CA LEU A 418 -1.13 -22.24 22.28
C LEU A 418 -1.44 -23.63 21.72
N ARG A 419 -0.70 -24.11 20.71
CA ARG A 419 -0.80 -25.48 20.18
C ARG A 419 -0.46 -26.51 21.24
N LEU A 420 0.64 -26.32 21.97
CA LEU A 420 1.03 -27.23 23.05
C LEU A 420 -0.02 -27.25 24.18
N GLU A 421 -0.58 -26.08 24.53
CA GLU A 421 -1.63 -25.97 25.54
C GLU A 421 -2.90 -26.70 25.10
N ILE A 422 -3.41 -26.42 23.88
CA ILE A 422 -4.63 -27.07 23.41
C ILE A 422 -4.43 -28.56 23.16
N GLU A 423 -3.26 -29.01 22.72
CA GLU A 423 -2.94 -30.43 22.60
C GLU A 423 -2.95 -31.14 23.96
N GLN A 424 -2.53 -30.47 25.03
CA GLN A 424 -2.68 -31.00 26.40
C GLN A 424 -4.16 -31.06 26.82
N ILE A 425 -4.96 -30.05 26.49
CA ILE A 425 -6.40 -30.02 26.80
C ILE A 425 -7.12 -31.10 25.99
N ILE A 426 -6.82 -31.29 24.71
CA ILE A 426 -7.44 -32.30 23.85
C ILE A 426 -7.16 -33.72 24.39
N LYS A 427 -5.98 -33.97 24.94
CA LYS A 427 -5.67 -35.26 25.60
C LYS A 427 -6.59 -35.57 26.78
N THR A 428 -7.14 -34.56 27.44
CA THR A 428 -8.11 -34.76 28.54
C THR A 428 -9.49 -35.22 28.04
N LYS A 429 -9.78 -35.05 26.74
CA LYS A 429 -11.09 -35.32 26.11
C LYS A 429 -12.27 -34.58 26.77
N ASP A 430 -12.00 -33.49 27.50
CA ASP A 430 -13.01 -32.59 28.05
C ASP A 430 -13.46 -31.59 26.96
N ASP A 431 -14.61 -31.88 26.35
CA ASP A 431 -15.14 -31.10 25.24
C ASP A 431 -15.45 -29.64 25.61
N LYS A 432 -15.88 -29.38 26.86
CA LYS A 432 -16.15 -28.04 27.36
C LYS A 432 -14.87 -27.20 27.45
N ASN A 433 -13.78 -27.77 27.96
CA ASN A 433 -12.50 -27.07 28.07
C ASN A 433 -11.87 -26.81 26.70
N ILE A 434 -11.94 -27.79 25.78
CA ILE A 434 -11.49 -27.60 24.40
C ILE A 434 -12.28 -26.46 23.76
N TYR A 435 -13.61 -26.45 23.89
CA TYR A 435 -14.45 -25.40 23.34
C TYR A 435 -14.16 -24.02 23.95
N GLN A 436 -14.02 -23.92 25.27
CA GLN A 436 -13.68 -22.66 25.93
C GLN A 436 -12.31 -22.13 25.50
N PHE A 437 -11.31 -23.00 25.35
CA PHE A 437 -10.02 -22.61 24.82
C PHE A 437 -10.13 -22.03 23.41
N LEU A 438 -10.86 -22.71 22.52
CA LEU A 438 -11.09 -22.25 21.15
C LEU A 438 -11.87 -20.93 21.08
N GLN A 439 -12.77 -20.65 22.03
CA GLN A 439 -13.46 -19.36 22.11
C GLN A 439 -12.55 -18.23 22.59
N ASN A 440 -11.65 -18.51 23.52
CA ASN A 440 -10.79 -17.48 24.13
C ASN A 440 -9.52 -17.18 23.34
N HIS A 441 -9.06 -18.14 22.55
CA HIS A 441 -7.76 -18.09 21.85
C HIS A 441 -7.86 -18.39 20.36
N GLY A 442 -9.06 -18.65 19.83
CA GLY A 442 -9.24 -19.03 18.44
C GLY A 442 -8.81 -17.96 17.43
N ASP A 443 -8.94 -16.69 17.80
CA ASP A 443 -8.44 -15.53 17.05
C ASP A 443 -6.92 -15.55 16.81
N ARG A 444 -6.18 -16.33 17.61
CA ARG A 444 -4.72 -16.47 17.55
C ARG A 444 -4.26 -17.79 16.92
N LEU A 445 -5.18 -18.68 16.56
CA LEU A 445 -4.91 -19.97 15.92
C LEU A 445 -5.08 -19.86 14.39
N THR A 446 -4.43 -20.74 13.62
CA THR A 446 -4.58 -20.76 12.15
C THR A 446 -5.93 -21.32 11.73
N LEU A 447 -6.39 -21.08 10.50
CA LEU A 447 -7.63 -21.69 10.01
C LEU A 447 -7.57 -23.22 10.00
N ILE A 448 -6.40 -23.79 9.70
CA ILE A 448 -6.18 -25.23 9.78
C ILE A 448 -6.23 -25.72 11.22
N ASP A 449 -5.57 -25.02 12.16
CA ASP A 449 -5.62 -25.38 13.57
C ASP A 449 -7.06 -25.32 14.09
N LEU A 450 -7.77 -24.22 13.78
CA LEU A 450 -9.17 -24.05 14.13
C LEU A 450 -10.02 -25.19 13.59
N VAL A 451 -9.98 -25.47 12.29
CA VAL A 451 -10.82 -26.54 11.72
C VAL A 451 -10.44 -27.90 12.29
N THR A 452 -9.15 -28.14 12.57
CA THR A 452 -8.67 -29.39 13.16
C THR A 452 -9.15 -29.57 14.59
N TYR A 453 -9.03 -28.54 15.43
CA TYR A 453 -9.41 -28.62 16.84
C TYR A 453 -10.93 -28.53 17.04
N TYR A 454 -11.65 -27.78 16.21
CA TYR A 454 -13.10 -27.86 16.15
C TYR A 454 -13.56 -29.23 15.61
N HIS A 455 -12.81 -29.86 14.69
CA HIS A 455 -13.10 -31.22 14.28
C HIS A 455 -12.93 -32.22 15.43
N GLN A 456 -11.96 -32.03 16.34
CA GLN A 456 -11.86 -32.86 17.55
C GLN A 456 -13.13 -32.79 18.42
N LEU A 457 -13.76 -31.62 18.55
CA LEU A 457 -15.05 -31.51 19.25
C LEU A 457 -16.16 -32.28 18.55
N TYR A 458 -16.17 -32.25 17.22
CA TYR A 458 -17.11 -33.03 16.42
C TYR A 458 -16.88 -34.54 16.58
N GLU A 459 -15.63 -35.01 16.54
CA GLU A 459 -15.26 -36.43 16.76
C GLU A 459 -15.61 -36.90 18.18
N LEU A 460 -15.56 -36.01 19.18
CA LEU A 460 -15.99 -36.28 20.55
C LEU A 460 -17.53 -36.30 20.71
N GLY A 461 -18.30 -35.92 19.69
CA GLY A 461 -19.76 -35.81 19.78
C GLY A 461 -20.22 -34.65 20.66
N SER A 462 -19.44 -33.58 20.74
CA SER A 462 -19.72 -32.44 21.62
C SER A 462 -20.99 -31.68 21.20
N ASN A 463 -21.78 -31.24 22.18
CA ASN A 463 -22.93 -30.37 21.93
C ASN A 463 -22.56 -28.88 21.75
N TYR A 464 -21.30 -28.50 21.97
CA TYR A 464 -20.86 -27.10 21.89
C TYR A 464 -20.51 -26.63 20.48
N PHE A 465 -20.33 -27.55 19.54
CA PHE A 465 -19.91 -27.22 18.18
C PHE A 465 -20.57 -28.13 17.15
N LYS A 466 -21.04 -27.51 16.08
CA LYS A 466 -21.48 -28.19 14.87
C LYS A 466 -20.66 -27.69 13.67
N PRO A 467 -20.17 -28.57 12.80
CA PRO A 467 -19.42 -28.18 11.60
C PRO A 467 -20.13 -27.14 10.71
N GLN A 468 -21.47 -27.16 10.63
CA GLN A 468 -22.25 -26.18 9.86
C GLN A 468 -22.09 -24.74 10.38
N GLU A 469 -21.79 -24.57 11.68
CA GLU A 469 -21.60 -23.26 12.29
C GLU A 469 -20.17 -22.74 12.13
N PHE A 470 -19.21 -23.59 11.70
CA PHE A 470 -17.81 -23.23 11.61
C PHE A 470 -17.59 -22.04 10.67
N PHE A 471 -18.13 -22.11 9.46
CA PHE A 471 -17.97 -21.04 8.47
C PHE A 471 -18.68 -19.76 8.88
N LEU A 472 -19.78 -19.84 9.65
CA LEU A 472 -20.41 -18.64 10.24
C LEU A 472 -19.49 -17.93 11.24
N LYS A 473 -18.61 -18.67 11.94
CA LYS A 473 -17.67 -18.12 12.93
C LYS A 473 -16.43 -17.47 12.31
N ILE A 474 -16.02 -17.91 11.12
CA ILE A 474 -14.81 -17.42 10.45
C ILE A 474 -15.10 -16.55 9.20
N SER A 475 -16.36 -16.42 8.81
CA SER A 475 -16.78 -15.58 7.68
C SER A 475 -16.73 -14.09 8.04
N PRO A 476 -16.22 -13.22 7.14
CA PRO A 476 -15.94 -13.48 5.73
C PRO A 476 -14.53 -14.04 5.46
N ILE A 477 -14.44 -15.30 5.02
CA ILE A 477 -13.18 -15.88 4.53
C ILE A 477 -12.87 -15.37 3.11
N GLY A 478 -11.60 -15.16 2.79
CA GLY A 478 -11.20 -14.79 1.43
C GLY A 478 -11.11 -16.00 0.51
N TYR A 479 -11.01 -15.74 -0.80
CA TYR A 479 -10.96 -16.81 -1.79
C TYR A 479 -9.77 -17.76 -1.57
N VAL A 480 -8.58 -17.22 -1.32
CA VAL A 480 -7.36 -18.03 -1.12
C VAL A 480 -7.42 -18.80 0.19
N GLU A 481 -7.89 -18.15 1.25
CA GLU A 481 -8.10 -18.75 2.56
C GLU A 481 -9.13 -19.88 2.47
N ALA A 482 -10.21 -19.68 1.72
CA ALA A 482 -11.24 -20.68 1.47
C ALA A 482 -10.67 -21.86 0.68
N VAL A 483 -9.97 -21.63 -0.43
CA VAL A 483 -9.31 -22.69 -1.21
C VAL A 483 -8.39 -23.51 -0.33
N HIS A 484 -7.53 -22.86 0.45
CA HIS A 484 -6.57 -23.55 1.32
C HIS A 484 -7.25 -24.36 2.42
N LEU A 485 -8.25 -23.77 3.08
CA LEU A 485 -9.05 -24.42 4.11
C LEU A 485 -9.84 -25.60 3.54
N PHE A 486 -10.50 -25.45 2.40
CA PHE A 486 -11.28 -26.49 1.74
C PHE A 486 -10.40 -27.63 1.25
N THR A 487 -9.23 -27.30 0.68
CA THR A 487 -8.22 -28.29 0.30
C THR A 487 -7.79 -29.09 1.52
N THR A 488 -7.59 -28.44 2.67
CA THR A 488 -7.22 -29.12 3.92
C THR A 488 -8.35 -30.01 4.45
N ILE A 489 -9.59 -29.51 4.46
CA ILE A 489 -10.78 -30.26 4.88
C ILE A 489 -10.93 -31.53 4.04
N TYR A 490 -10.78 -31.39 2.71
CA TYR A 490 -10.85 -32.50 1.78
C TYR A 490 -9.68 -33.47 1.96
N ALA A 491 -8.43 -32.98 1.92
CA ALA A 491 -7.24 -33.80 2.02
C ALA A 491 -7.15 -34.59 3.34
N ARG A 492 -7.66 -34.02 4.45
CA ARG A 492 -7.74 -34.69 5.77
C ARG A 492 -9.04 -35.47 5.98
N ALA A 493 -9.94 -35.49 5.01
CA ALA A 493 -11.24 -36.15 5.07
C ALA A 493 -12.05 -35.78 6.33
N LEU A 494 -12.12 -34.50 6.69
CA LEU A 494 -12.90 -34.01 7.84
C LEU A 494 -14.42 -34.11 7.55
N VAL A 495 -15.00 -35.29 7.75
CA VAL A 495 -16.34 -35.71 7.27
C VAL A 495 -17.48 -34.76 7.66
N GLY A 496 -17.43 -34.14 8.84
CA GLY A 496 -18.50 -33.27 9.34
C GLY A 496 -18.75 -32.01 8.50
N TYR A 497 -17.78 -31.60 7.66
CA TYR A 497 -17.81 -30.31 6.98
C TYR A 497 -18.35 -30.34 5.54
N LYS A 498 -18.63 -31.51 4.96
CA LYS A 498 -19.01 -31.66 3.53
C LYS A 498 -20.10 -30.69 3.09
N GLN A 499 -21.29 -30.80 3.70
CA GLN A 499 -22.44 -29.96 3.35
C GLN A 499 -22.16 -28.47 3.63
N ALA A 500 -21.50 -28.16 4.73
CA ALA A 500 -21.20 -26.79 5.11
C ALA A 500 -20.26 -26.10 4.10
N VAL A 501 -19.27 -26.83 3.57
CA VAL A 501 -18.40 -26.35 2.50
C VAL A 501 -19.20 -26.14 1.20
N ILE A 502 -20.04 -27.11 0.83
CA ILE A 502 -20.91 -27.02 -0.35
C ILE A 502 -21.83 -25.79 -0.28
N ASP A 503 -22.45 -25.54 0.88
CA ASP A 503 -23.33 -24.38 1.08
C ASP A 503 -22.57 -23.05 0.90
N VAL A 504 -21.30 -22.99 1.35
CA VAL A 504 -20.43 -21.83 1.13
C VAL A 504 -20.09 -21.67 -0.35
N PHE A 505 -19.80 -22.76 -1.06
CA PHE A 505 -19.59 -22.72 -2.52
C PHE A 505 -20.84 -22.18 -3.25
N GLU A 506 -22.03 -22.66 -2.90
CA GLU A 506 -23.30 -22.26 -3.53
C GLU A 506 -23.70 -20.82 -3.25
N ALA A 507 -23.45 -20.32 -2.04
CA ALA A 507 -23.71 -18.93 -1.69
C ALA A 507 -22.89 -17.94 -2.54
N ASN A 508 -21.68 -18.33 -2.98
CA ASN A 508 -20.74 -17.47 -3.69
C ASN A 508 -20.61 -17.79 -5.19
N LEU A 509 -21.34 -18.81 -5.69
CA LEU A 509 -21.24 -19.33 -7.06
C LEU A 509 -21.52 -18.27 -8.15
N LYS A 510 -22.33 -17.24 -7.84
CA LYS A 510 -22.61 -16.12 -8.77
C LYS A 510 -21.42 -15.18 -8.94
N GLU A 511 -20.75 -14.79 -7.86
CA GLU A 511 -19.57 -13.91 -7.91
C GLU A 511 -18.42 -14.54 -8.71
N PHE A 512 -18.24 -15.86 -8.59
CA PHE A 512 -17.19 -16.58 -9.32
C PHE A 512 -17.51 -16.86 -10.79
N SER A 513 -18.78 -16.75 -11.20
CA SER A 513 -19.19 -17.01 -12.59
C SER A 513 -18.93 -15.84 -13.55
N GLU A 514 -18.71 -14.63 -13.03
CA GLU A 514 -18.51 -13.43 -13.84
C GLU A 514 -17.04 -13.18 -14.22
N ASP A 515 -16.07 -13.76 -13.49
CA ASP A 515 -14.64 -13.67 -13.78
C ASP A 515 -14.08 -15.05 -14.20
N VAL A 516 -13.82 -15.22 -15.50
CA VAL A 516 -13.24 -16.46 -16.05
C VAL A 516 -11.71 -16.41 -15.89
N SER A 517 -11.21 -16.95 -14.78
CA SER A 517 -9.79 -17.04 -14.43
C SER A 517 -9.37 -18.48 -14.02
N VAL A 518 -8.07 -18.74 -13.86
CA VAL A 518 -7.56 -20.04 -13.36
C VAL A 518 -8.06 -20.35 -11.95
N ASN A 519 -8.29 -19.31 -11.14
CA ASN A 519 -8.88 -19.46 -9.81
C ASN A 519 -10.28 -20.08 -9.91
N THR A 520 -11.08 -19.66 -10.88
CA THR A 520 -12.41 -20.22 -11.11
C THR A 520 -12.40 -21.73 -11.36
N LEU A 521 -11.37 -22.26 -12.05
CA LEU A 521 -11.21 -23.70 -12.25
C LEU A 521 -10.85 -24.44 -10.96
N LEU A 522 -9.92 -23.91 -10.15
CA LEU A 522 -9.57 -24.54 -8.87
C LEU A 522 -10.78 -24.59 -7.93
N PHE A 523 -11.58 -23.54 -7.94
CA PHE A 523 -12.84 -23.46 -7.21
C PHE A 523 -13.85 -24.50 -7.67
N PHE A 524 -14.08 -24.63 -8.98
CA PHE A 524 -14.95 -25.68 -9.54
C PHE A 524 -14.43 -27.08 -9.21
N SER A 525 -13.12 -27.31 -9.27
CA SER A 525 -12.52 -28.60 -8.94
C SER A 525 -12.83 -29.00 -7.49
N LEU A 526 -12.52 -28.12 -6.52
CA LEU A 526 -12.83 -28.38 -5.12
C LEU A 526 -14.34 -28.56 -4.90
N TYR A 527 -15.18 -27.73 -5.50
CA TYR A 527 -16.64 -27.88 -5.40
C TYR A 527 -17.12 -29.26 -5.87
N LEU A 528 -16.60 -29.73 -7.00
CA LEU A 528 -16.91 -31.03 -7.57
C LEU A 528 -16.42 -32.17 -6.66
N GLU A 529 -15.21 -32.06 -6.12
CA GLU A 529 -14.65 -33.02 -5.16
C GLU A 529 -15.52 -33.15 -3.91
N PHE A 530 -15.98 -32.03 -3.33
CA PHE A 530 -16.88 -32.03 -2.19
C PHE A 530 -18.26 -32.61 -2.54
N CYS A 531 -18.85 -32.23 -3.68
CA CYS A 531 -20.13 -32.79 -4.12
C CYS A 531 -20.04 -34.30 -4.34
N LEU A 532 -18.95 -34.79 -4.94
CA LEU A 532 -18.71 -36.21 -5.13
C LEU A 532 -18.50 -36.93 -3.79
N TRP A 533 -17.73 -36.35 -2.88
CA TRP A 533 -17.52 -36.90 -1.54
C TRP A 533 -18.83 -37.03 -0.74
N ASP A 534 -19.78 -36.11 -0.96
CA ASP A 534 -21.12 -36.09 -0.36
C ASP A 534 -22.20 -36.80 -1.20
N ASN A 535 -21.81 -37.48 -2.29
CA ASN A 535 -22.71 -38.22 -3.21
C ASN A 535 -23.77 -37.35 -3.91
N GLN A 536 -23.51 -36.06 -4.13
CA GLN A 536 -24.40 -35.11 -4.80
C GLN A 536 -24.22 -35.11 -6.32
N PHE A 537 -24.47 -36.25 -6.96
CA PHE A 537 -24.18 -36.51 -8.37
C PHE A 537 -24.94 -35.60 -9.37
N GLU A 538 -26.17 -35.20 -9.05
CA GLU A 538 -26.93 -34.26 -9.90
C GLU A 538 -26.26 -32.87 -9.94
N ARG A 539 -25.69 -32.41 -8.81
CA ARG A 539 -24.96 -31.14 -8.77
C ARG A 539 -23.68 -31.21 -9.61
N VAL A 540 -22.95 -32.32 -9.50
CA VAL A 540 -21.76 -32.60 -10.29
C VAL A 540 -22.06 -32.52 -11.79
N LYS A 541 -23.13 -33.18 -12.23
CA LYS A 541 -23.57 -33.16 -13.64
C LYS A 541 -23.89 -31.75 -14.14
N ASN A 542 -24.61 -30.95 -13.35
CA ASN A 542 -24.94 -29.57 -13.72
C ASN A 542 -23.69 -28.69 -13.93
N ILE A 543 -22.65 -28.88 -13.10
CA ILE A 543 -21.40 -28.15 -13.25
C ILE A 543 -20.67 -28.56 -14.53
N PHE A 544 -20.59 -29.86 -14.84
CA PHE A 544 -19.99 -30.31 -16.09
C PHE A 544 -20.70 -29.73 -17.32
N ASP A 545 -22.03 -29.67 -17.31
CA ASP A 545 -22.81 -29.02 -18.37
C ASP A 545 -22.49 -27.52 -18.50
N ILE A 546 -22.23 -26.82 -17.40
CA ILE A 546 -21.82 -25.40 -17.41
C ILE A 546 -20.42 -25.26 -18.01
N LEU A 547 -19.45 -26.06 -17.53
CA LEU A 547 -18.05 -26.02 -18.01
C LEU A 547 -17.98 -26.24 -19.52
N ASP A 548 -18.78 -27.17 -20.04
CA ASP A 548 -18.86 -27.53 -21.46
C ASP A 548 -19.55 -26.44 -22.29
N LYS A 549 -20.76 -26.00 -21.89
CA LYS A 549 -21.51 -24.96 -22.63
C LYS A 549 -20.77 -23.64 -22.72
N GLN A 550 -20.01 -23.27 -21.69
CA GLN A 550 -19.26 -22.02 -21.64
C GLN A 550 -17.87 -22.13 -22.26
N ASN A 551 -17.42 -23.32 -22.68
CA ASN A 551 -16.06 -23.56 -23.19
C ASN A 551 -14.95 -22.98 -22.28
N ILE A 552 -15.09 -23.15 -20.95
CA ILE A 552 -14.23 -22.48 -19.95
C ILE A 552 -12.74 -22.77 -20.17
N PHE A 553 -12.41 -24.02 -20.49
CA PHE A 553 -11.02 -24.44 -20.73
C PHE A 553 -10.37 -23.69 -21.91
N THR A 554 -11.14 -23.29 -22.93
CA THR A 554 -10.65 -22.55 -24.09
C THR A 554 -10.54 -21.04 -23.80
N LEU A 555 -11.39 -20.49 -22.94
CA LEU A 555 -11.36 -19.08 -22.54
C LEU A 555 -10.12 -18.72 -21.69
N ILE A 556 -9.57 -19.71 -20.98
CA ILE A 556 -8.41 -19.55 -20.10
C ILE A 556 -7.08 -19.65 -20.87
N GLU A 557 -7.12 -20.19 -22.09
CA GLU A 557 -5.98 -20.28 -23.00
C GLU A 557 -5.46 -18.87 -23.35
N GLY A 558 -4.21 -18.56 -22.94
CA GLY A 558 -3.53 -17.29 -23.22
C GLY A 558 -3.63 -16.21 -22.13
N ARG A 559 -4.37 -16.44 -21.02
CA ARG A 559 -4.46 -15.48 -19.90
C ARG A 559 -3.46 -15.74 -18.77
N THR A 560 -2.75 -16.86 -18.79
CA THR A 560 -1.77 -17.25 -17.78
C THR A 560 -0.57 -17.91 -18.45
N GLY A 561 0.59 -17.94 -17.77
CA GLY A 561 1.81 -18.60 -18.26
C GLY A 561 1.73 -20.13 -18.44
N ILE A 562 0.52 -20.69 -18.52
CA ILE A 562 0.22 -22.10 -18.81
C ILE A 562 0.26 -22.30 -20.33
N ARG A 563 0.96 -23.34 -20.79
CA ARG A 563 1.39 -23.47 -22.19
C ARG A 563 0.35 -24.09 -23.11
N SER A 564 -0.65 -24.80 -22.57
CA SER A 564 -1.74 -25.38 -23.38
C SER A 564 -3.01 -25.73 -22.58
N THR A 565 -4.16 -25.71 -23.26
CA THR A 565 -5.46 -26.19 -22.74
C THR A 565 -5.44 -27.67 -22.31
N SER A 566 -4.54 -28.47 -22.89
CA SER A 566 -4.38 -29.88 -22.57
C SER A 566 -3.87 -30.10 -21.14
N GLU A 567 -2.84 -29.37 -20.72
CA GLU A 567 -2.24 -29.47 -19.37
C GLU A 567 -3.27 -29.10 -18.28
N VAL A 568 -4.10 -28.08 -18.53
CA VAL A 568 -5.15 -27.65 -17.59
C VAL A 568 -6.20 -28.74 -17.40
N LYS A 569 -6.61 -29.39 -18.50
CA LYS A 569 -7.59 -30.48 -18.46
C LYS A 569 -7.06 -31.71 -17.73
N GLU A 570 -5.78 -32.04 -17.91
CA GLU A 570 -5.16 -33.16 -17.20
C GLU A 570 -5.25 -32.96 -15.69
N ILE A 571 -4.78 -31.82 -15.19
CA ILE A 571 -4.77 -31.49 -13.76
C ILE A 571 -6.21 -31.41 -13.20
N PHE A 572 -7.14 -30.81 -13.94
CA PHE A 572 -8.51 -30.62 -13.47
C PHE A 572 -9.29 -31.93 -13.34
N PHE A 573 -9.18 -32.84 -14.32
CA PHE A 573 -10.03 -34.03 -14.37
C PHE A 573 -9.44 -35.24 -13.66
N GLU A 574 -8.14 -35.28 -13.36
CA GLU A 574 -7.48 -36.43 -12.73
C GLU A 574 -8.12 -36.82 -11.39
N SER A 575 -8.18 -35.88 -10.43
CA SER A 575 -8.75 -36.16 -9.10
C SER A 575 -10.24 -36.48 -9.15
N ILE A 576 -10.97 -35.81 -10.04
CA ILE A 576 -12.42 -35.97 -10.25
C ILE A 576 -12.73 -37.38 -10.79
N ILE A 577 -11.99 -37.85 -11.80
CA ILE A 577 -12.20 -39.18 -12.39
C ILE A 577 -11.87 -40.26 -11.36
N LEU A 578 -10.75 -40.14 -10.64
CA LEU A 578 -10.38 -41.07 -9.57
C LEU A 578 -11.50 -41.17 -8.52
N LEU A 579 -12.07 -40.04 -8.11
CA LEU A 579 -13.15 -40.01 -7.13
C LEU A 579 -14.47 -40.58 -7.70
N LEU A 580 -14.79 -40.35 -8.97
CA LEU A 580 -15.94 -40.98 -9.64
C LEU A 580 -15.82 -42.51 -9.68
N LEU A 581 -14.63 -43.04 -9.97
CA LEU A 581 -14.36 -44.47 -9.94
C LEU A 581 -14.51 -45.02 -8.52
N ALA A 582 -13.99 -44.31 -7.52
CA ALA A 582 -14.16 -44.67 -6.11
C ALA A 582 -15.64 -44.69 -5.69
N LYS A 583 -16.43 -43.73 -6.17
CA LYS A 583 -17.89 -43.64 -5.93
C LYS A 583 -18.73 -44.54 -6.84
N LYS A 584 -18.09 -45.42 -7.62
CA LYS A 584 -18.74 -46.36 -8.56
C LYS A 584 -19.61 -45.68 -9.62
N GLN A 585 -19.32 -44.43 -9.96
CA GLN A 585 -20.00 -43.65 -11.00
C GLN A 585 -19.32 -43.82 -12.36
N TYR A 586 -19.19 -45.07 -12.80
CA TYR A 586 -18.41 -45.43 -13.99
C TYR A 586 -18.96 -44.81 -15.28
N GLU A 587 -20.28 -44.76 -15.42
CA GLU A 587 -20.92 -44.13 -16.59
C GLU A 587 -20.61 -42.64 -16.68
N MET A 588 -20.64 -41.94 -15.54
CA MET A 588 -20.35 -40.52 -15.50
C MET A 588 -18.88 -40.24 -15.83
N ALA A 589 -17.96 -41.03 -15.28
CA ALA A 589 -16.54 -40.95 -15.63
C ALA A 589 -16.33 -41.22 -17.13
N TYR A 590 -16.99 -42.24 -17.69
CA TYR A 590 -16.92 -42.58 -19.10
C TYR A 590 -17.40 -41.43 -20.00
N HIS A 591 -18.52 -40.78 -19.66
CA HIS A 591 -19.05 -39.64 -20.43
C HIS A 591 -18.09 -38.44 -20.47
N LEU A 592 -17.35 -38.16 -19.39
CA LEU A 592 -16.39 -37.05 -19.35
C LEU A 592 -15.29 -37.17 -20.41
N PHE A 593 -14.83 -38.39 -20.70
CA PHE A 593 -13.78 -38.63 -21.68
C PHE A 593 -14.18 -38.17 -23.09
N TYR A 594 -15.45 -38.32 -23.45
CA TYR A 594 -15.97 -37.89 -24.74
C TYR A 594 -16.37 -36.42 -24.72
N GLN A 595 -17.05 -35.97 -23.66
CA GLN A 595 -17.50 -34.58 -23.53
C GLN A 595 -16.33 -33.59 -23.62
N PHE A 596 -15.27 -33.83 -22.85
CA PHE A 596 -14.12 -32.91 -22.79
C PHE A 596 -12.93 -33.33 -23.66
N LYS A 597 -13.07 -34.41 -24.44
CA LYS A 597 -12.04 -34.99 -25.32
C LYS A 597 -10.76 -35.41 -24.56
N LEU A 598 -10.92 -36.14 -23.46
CA LEU A 598 -9.84 -36.49 -22.53
C LEU A 598 -9.10 -37.79 -22.86
N ILE A 599 -9.61 -38.62 -23.78
CA ILE A 599 -9.08 -39.98 -24.02
C ILE A 599 -7.57 -39.99 -24.30
N GLN A 600 -7.09 -39.06 -25.15
CA GLN A 600 -5.66 -39.02 -25.49
C GLN A 600 -4.80 -38.42 -24.38
N LEU A 601 -5.38 -37.56 -23.53
CA LEU A 601 -4.71 -36.86 -22.44
C LEU A 601 -4.55 -37.78 -21.20
N LEU A 602 -5.63 -38.49 -20.86
CA LEU A 602 -5.75 -39.29 -19.65
C LEU A 602 -5.97 -40.78 -19.99
N LYS A 603 -5.16 -41.32 -20.92
CA LYS A 603 -5.25 -42.73 -21.36
C LYS A 603 -5.27 -43.75 -20.22
N PRO A 604 -4.41 -43.65 -19.19
CA PRO A 604 -4.42 -44.61 -18.09
C PRO A 604 -5.77 -44.63 -17.35
N LEU A 605 -6.31 -43.44 -17.03
CA LEU A 605 -7.61 -43.31 -16.39
C LEU A 605 -8.77 -43.77 -17.28
N TYR A 606 -8.66 -43.59 -18.60
CA TYR A 606 -9.64 -44.12 -19.55
C TYR A 606 -9.73 -45.65 -19.46
N PHE A 607 -8.58 -46.33 -19.52
CA PHE A 607 -8.53 -47.79 -19.40
C PHE A 607 -8.99 -48.27 -18.02
N ALA A 608 -8.66 -47.56 -16.95
CA ALA A 608 -9.19 -47.84 -15.62
C ALA A 608 -10.72 -47.71 -15.59
N THR A 609 -11.29 -46.73 -16.31
CA THR A 609 -12.74 -46.51 -16.35
C THR A 609 -13.46 -47.63 -17.11
N VAL A 610 -13.01 -47.99 -18.31
CA VAL A 610 -13.64 -49.06 -19.10
C VAL A 610 -13.46 -50.45 -18.49
N TYR A 611 -12.42 -50.65 -17.66
CA TYR A 611 -12.24 -51.87 -16.89
C TYR A 611 -13.45 -52.15 -15.97
N TYR A 612 -14.02 -51.12 -15.34
CA TYR A 612 -15.17 -51.26 -14.44
C TYR A 612 -16.53 -51.34 -15.14
N LEU A 613 -16.61 -51.10 -16.46
CA LEU A 613 -17.86 -51.22 -17.21
C LEU A 613 -18.15 -52.69 -17.55
N PRO A 614 -19.37 -53.20 -17.30
CA PRO A 614 -19.69 -54.63 -17.44
C PRO A 614 -20.13 -55.05 -18.85
N ASP A 615 -20.09 -54.15 -19.84
CA ASP A 615 -20.65 -54.40 -21.18
C ASP A 615 -19.58 -54.45 -22.29
N GLU A 616 -20.00 -54.40 -23.56
CA GLU A 616 -19.11 -54.48 -24.71
C GLU A 616 -17.99 -53.42 -24.71
N ARG A 617 -18.16 -52.30 -23.98
CA ARG A 617 -17.12 -51.27 -23.83
C ARG A 617 -15.91 -51.78 -23.05
N HIS A 618 -16.06 -52.80 -22.21
CA HIS A 618 -14.94 -53.47 -21.54
C HIS A 618 -13.92 -54.03 -22.55
N GLN A 619 -14.36 -54.39 -23.76
CA GLN A 619 -13.45 -54.88 -24.80
C GLN A 619 -12.40 -53.85 -25.21
N GLU A 620 -12.66 -52.55 -25.00
CA GLU A 620 -11.66 -51.52 -25.24
C GLU A 620 -10.46 -51.62 -24.29
N PHE A 621 -10.63 -52.20 -23.10
CA PHE A 621 -9.54 -52.51 -22.19
C PHE A 621 -8.49 -53.42 -22.84
N LEU A 622 -8.91 -54.34 -23.72
CA LEU A 622 -8.01 -55.24 -24.44
C LEU A 622 -7.10 -54.53 -25.46
N ARG A 623 -7.41 -53.26 -25.79
CA ARG A 623 -6.58 -52.42 -26.67
C ARG A 623 -5.47 -51.68 -25.92
N MET A 624 -5.39 -51.83 -24.59
CA MET A 624 -4.36 -51.21 -23.77
C MET A 624 -2.98 -51.77 -24.12
N GLY A 625 -2.01 -50.89 -24.35
CA GLY A 625 -0.61 -51.27 -24.51
C GLY A 625 0.00 -51.77 -23.19
N TYR A 626 0.97 -52.68 -23.29
CA TYR A 626 1.61 -53.30 -22.12
C TYR A 626 2.33 -52.26 -21.23
N GLU A 627 2.74 -51.14 -21.81
CA GLU A 627 3.43 -50.04 -21.15
C GLU A 627 2.60 -49.31 -20.09
N LEU A 628 1.27 -49.46 -20.12
CA LEU A 628 0.36 -48.80 -19.17
C LEU A 628 0.00 -49.68 -17.96
N HIS A 629 0.46 -50.94 -17.94
CA HIS A 629 0.03 -51.91 -16.93
C HIS A 629 0.39 -51.49 -15.50
N GLU A 630 1.61 -51.02 -15.27
CA GLU A 630 2.08 -50.58 -13.95
C GLU A 630 1.30 -49.34 -13.46
N THR A 631 1.16 -48.32 -14.30
CA THR A 631 0.37 -47.12 -14.01
C THR A 631 -1.09 -47.44 -13.70
N LEU A 632 -1.67 -48.44 -14.38
CA LEU A 632 -3.05 -48.87 -14.12
C LEU A 632 -3.20 -49.51 -12.73
N MET A 633 -2.23 -50.31 -12.29
CA MET A 633 -2.22 -50.91 -10.96
C MET A 633 -2.11 -49.84 -9.87
N GLU A 634 -1.30 -48.80 -10.09
CA GLU A 634 -1.23 -47.64 -9.19
C GLU A 634 -2.58 -46.92 -9.12
N ILE A 635 -3.24 -46.69 -10.26
CA ILE A 635 -4.57 -46.07 -10.31
C ILE A 635 -5.59 -46.89 -9.52
N PHE A 636 -5.62 -48.22 -9.67
CA PHE A 636 -6.55 -49.06 -8.90
C PHE A 636 -6.28 -48.99 -7.40
N ALA A 637 -5.02 -48.99 -6.98
CA ALA A 637 -4.67 -48.81 -5.57
C ALA A 637 -5.14 -47.46 -5.03
N VAL A 638 -4.98 -46.37 -5.80
CA VAL A 638 -5.51 -45.04 -5.44
C VAL A 638 -7.03 -45.04 -5.36
N VAL A 639 -7.73 -45.70 -6.30
CA VAL A 639 -9.20 -45.82 -6.27
C VAL A 639 -9.67 -46.57 -5.02
N GLU A 640 -9.00 -47.65 -4.62
CA GLU A 640 -9.30 -48.39 -3.38
C GLU A 640 -9.06 -47.54 -2.13
N GLU A 641 -7.96 -46.77 -2.09
CA GLU A 641 -7.70 -45.83 -0.99
C GLU A 641 -8.81 -44.78 -0.91
N TYR A 642 -9.23 -44.23 -2.05
CA TYR A 642 -10.28 -43.21 -2.12
C TYR A 642 -11.64 -43.77 -1.73
N GLN A 643 -11.94 -45.04 -2.02
CA GLN A 643 -13.16 -45.72 -1.56
C GLN A 643 -13.26 -45.75 -0.04
N ILE A 644 -12.14 -45.95 0.65
CA ILE A 644 -12.10 -45.98 2.12
C ILE A 644 -12.13 -44.57 2.68
N LYS A 645 -11.25 -43.69 2.17
CA LYS A 645 -11.05 -42.33 2.69
C LYS A 645 -12.26 -41.44 2.47
N TYR A 646 -12.91 -41.58 1.31
CA TYR A 646 -14.03 -40.74 0.90
C TYR A 646 -15.35 -41.51 0.83
N ALA A 647 -15.48 -42.63 1.55
CA ALA A 647 -16.78 -43.26 1.80
C ALA A 647 -17.80 -42.21 2.29
#